data_AF-A2DUJ0-F1
#
_entry.id   AF-A2DUJ0-F1
#
_cell.length_a   1.000
_cell.length_b   1.000
_cell.length_c   1.000
_cell.angle_alpha   90.00
_cell.angle_beta   90.00
_cell.angle_gamma   90.00
#
_symmetry.space_group_name_H-M   'P 1'
#
loop_
_entity.id
_entity.type
_entity.pdbx_description
1 polymer ?
#
loop_
_entity_poly.entity_id
_entity_poly.type
_entity_poly.pdbx_seq_one_letter_code
_entity_poly.pdbx_strand_id
1 'polypeptide(L)'
;MNLEKIDAGLHPELKRPPDFDFDSLDHLKSRYNFLKNYANLDTNKDIRNQSRILYETILSNVLKTRNIYLLYLASHSDLSTLSENTQLDILKCINKKQEDISNNFSSSFSQCLLLLIKNFHEEPEVFAQIVYSYFSKDISDQLYFGYSTFPAIFGYFSSQEFTFKASRFILELFSIDEDFILLESVLVPFLLSAHSFLEDLWCQFHKLCTMTLGKFDEKRCYNILIESLQNSISLLTNSHIFVIQQLIIRFPHKSSDILISQFLYKSFNMVFTCGSVILPNGAKKFTNSCFQNILSTREHEIQQKIFDILSGNSIFTDNLPKQPTTFLFKRYPFIFSFEDIKLIYDILIDDNNYKSTIQSMSSEISNFHENKNVFEVDMFFSYNQKKKLNNNVVFSRSWNSIVKESQRKNICPIDFFNDLKKNQQLPLLCMSFEFEKFAYQEIVEKLEQELINLTFLIDSAVENEMYKSYSVCLERLYDICLSWNSFTVVESFDLIKGEFQICDLINIVKSSALIVFSDIDNISLFPFHLLCSILDKYKILIDGPILNLQNEFVQHIYSSRLTYRQQISSYPSGLMIVLRYAHNLSNALDESLGRRLVAIIEFTKTIILVAESTDNELVNDFFNFGLFAIKNRSLLGSFIVLDKILNSGFTFTDQYMAELNYWNIFCSKLSITYSKIFDFQEKLMKILFV
;
A
#
# COMPACT_ATOMS: atom_id res chain seq x y z
N MET A 1 -5.88 24.26 -17.31
CA MET A 1 -7.25 24.05 -17.86
C MET A 1 -8.05 23.38 -16.75
N ASN A 2 -9.23 23.88 -16.36
CA ASN A 2 -10.12 23.12 -15.45
C ASN A 2 -10.61 21.91 -16.25
N LEU A 3 -9.94 20.76 -16.06
CA LEU A 3 -10.36 19.45 -16.59
C LEU A 3 -11.82 19.13 -16.20
N GLU A 4 -12.33 19.76 -15.15
CA GLU A 4 -13.75 19.76 -14.72
C GLU A 4 -14.77 20.14 -15.82
N LYS A 5 -14.36 20.80 -16.91
CA LYS A 5 -15.27 21.16 -18.02
C LYS A 5 -15.40 20.10 -19.11
N ILE A 6 -14.55 19.06 -19.11
CA ILE A 6 -14.66 17.95 -20.05
C ILE A 6 -15.43 16.85 -19.33
N ASP A 7 -16.76 16.96 -19.38
CA ASP A 7 -17.68 16.01 -18.77
C ASP A 7 -17.44 14.60 -19.34
N ALA A 8 -17.45 13.57 -18.49
CA ALA A 8 -17.19 12.17 -18.87
C ALA A 8 -18.17 11.65 -19.95
N GLY A 9 -19.31 12.32 -20.11
CA GLY A 9 -20.31 12.07 -21.16
C GLY A 9 -19.89 12.42 -22.59
N LEU A 10 -18.81 13.19 -22.81
CA LEU A 10 -18.33 13.53 -24.17
C LEU A 10 -17.55 12.38 -24.84
N HIS A 11 -17.05 11.42 -24.06
CA HIS A 11 -16.17 10.35 -24.52
C HIS A 11 -16.73 9.50 -25.69
N PRO A 12 -18.04 9.21 -25.80
CA PRO A 12 -18.60 8.47 -26.94
C PRO A 12 -18.61 9.31 -28.22
N GLU A 13 -18.90 10.61 -28.14
CA GLU A 13 -18.98 11.52 -29.30
C GLU A 13 -17.60 11.84 -29.90
N LEU A 14 -16.54 11.69 -29.09
CA LEU A 14 -15.15 11.81 -29.55
C LEU A 14 -14.71 10.64 -30.45
N LYS A 15 -15.32 9.45 -30.29
CA LYS A 15 -14.99 8.28 -31.12
C LYS A 15 -15.40 8.53 -32.58
N ARG A 16 -14.61 7.98 -33.49
CA ARG A 16 -14.94 8.01 -34.92
C ARG A 16 -16.27 7.25 -35.14
N PRO A 17 -17.24 7.80 -35.89
CA PRO A 17 -18.45 7.06 -36.25
C PRO A 17 -18.08 5.75 -36.98
N PRO A 18 -18.79 4.65 -36.71
CA PRO A 18 -18.52 3.37 -37.38
C PRO A 18 -18.66 3.45 -38.91
N ASP A 19 -19.52 4.35 -39.40
CA ASP A 19 -19.81 4.54 -40.84
C ASP A 19 -18.94 5.66 -41.49
N PHE A 20 -17.84 6.06 -40.85
CA PHE A 20 -16.99 7.14 -41.37
C PHE A 20 -16.16 6.68 -42.56
N ASP A 21 -16.58 7.08 -43.76
CA ASP A 21 -15.87 6.82 -45.01
C ASP A 21 -14.76 7.87 -45.27
N PHE A 22 -13.50 7.42 -45.27
CA PHE A 22 -12.33 8.23 -45.64
C PHE A 22 -12.29 8.57 -47.13
N ASP A 23 -13.08 7.88 -47.95
CA ASP A 23 -13.12 8.14 -49.37
C ASP A 23 -14.00 9.35 -49.76
N SER A 24 -14.87 9.78 -48.85
CA SER A 24 -15.76 10.93 -49.01
C SER A 24 -15.13 12.23 -48.49
N LEU A 25 -14.89 13.19 -49.39
CA LEU A 25 -14.38 14.52 -49.03
C LEU A 25 -15.33 15.28 -48.08
N ASP A 26 -16.65 15.11 -48.25
CA ASP A 26 -17.65 15.78 -47.41
C ASP A 26 -17.62 15.24 -45.97
N HIS A 27 -17.39 13.93 -45.81
CA HIS A 27 -17.18 13.33 -44.48
C HIS A 27 -15.90 13.89 -43.83
N LEU A 28 -14.79 13.98 -44.56
CA LEU A 28 -13.55 14.56 -44.04
C LEU A 28 -13.71 16.03 -43.63
N LYS A 29 -14.43 16.84 -44.41
CA LYS A 29 -14.76 18.24 -44.08
C LYS A 29 -15.61 18.34 -42.81
N SER A 30 -16.64 17.51 -42.69
CA SER A 30 -17.49 17.45 -41.50
C SER A 30 -16.68 17.09 -40.25
N ARG A 31 -15.85 16.04 -40.34
CA ARG A 31 -14.98 15.61 -39.24
C ARG A 31 -13.93 16.66 -38.86
N TYR A 32 -13.30 17.31 -39.84
CA TYR A 32 -12.41 18.44 -39.57
C TYR A 32 -13.13 19.56 -38.81
N ASN A 33 -14.32 19.96 -39.24
CA ASN A 33 -15.09 21.03 -38.59
C ASN A 33 -15.49 20.68 -37.15
N PHE A 34 -15.72 19.41 -36.86
CA PHE A 34 -15.91 18.92 -35.49
C PHE A 34 -14.61 18.98 -34.68
N LEU A 35 -13.52 18.41 -35.22
CA LEU A 35 -12.25 18.25 -34.51
C LEU A 35 -11.50 19.56 -34.28
N LYS A 36 -11.62 20.54 -35.18
CA LYS A 36 -10.92 21.83 -35.05
C LYS A 36 -11.29 22.60 -33.77
N ASN A 37 -12.46 22.31 -33.18
CA ASN A 37 -12.89 22.90 -31.91
C ASN A 37 -12.03 22.42 -30.72
N TYR A 38 -11.31 21.31 -30.90
CA TYR A 38 -10.41 20.71 -29.92
C TYR A 38 -8.92 20.90 -30.29
N ALA A 39 -8.64 21.57 -31.41
CA ALA A 39 -7.28 21.83 -31.90
C ALA A 39 -6.57 22.90 -31.04
N ASN A 40 -5.23 22.92 -31.12
CA ASN A 40 -4.31 23.84 -30.40
C ASN A 40 -4.00 23.49 -28.94
N LEU A 41 -4.30 22.27 -28.50
CA LEU A 41 -3.82 21.78 -27.22
C LEU A 41 -2.44 21.15 -27.44
N ASP A 42 -1.37 21.81 -26.99
CA ASP A 42 -0.04 21.19 -26.92
C ASP A 42 -0.02 20.16 -25.79
N THR A 43 -0.62 19.01 -26.05
CA THR A 43 -0.79 17.93 -25.09
C THR A 43 0.51 17.17 -24.84
N ASN A 44 1.54 17.30 -25.69
CA ASN A 44 2.73 16.45 -25.61
C ASN A 44 3.53 16.66 -24.31
N LYS A 45 3.66 17.91 -23.86
CA LYS A 45 4.35 18.22 -22.60
C LYS A 45 3.56 17.72 -21.40
N ASP A 46 2.25 17.93 -21.41
CA ASP A 46 1.36 17.48 -20.34
C ASP A 46 1.31 15.95 -20.28
N ILE A 47 1.30 15.27 -21.43
CA ILE A 47 1.33 13.81 -21.55
C ILE A 47 2.59 13.26 -20.90
N ARG A 48 3.76 13.80 -21.28
CA ARG A 48 5.04 13.37 -20.69
C ARG A 48 5.05 13.58 -19.18
N ASN A 49 4.53 14.69 -18.70
CA ASN A 49 4.48 14.97 -17.26
C ASN A 49 3.51 14.03 -16.53
N GLN A 50 2.31 13.82 -17.06
CA GLN A 50 1.33 12.89 -16.47
C GLN A 50 1.82 11.45 -16.51
N SER A 51 2.41 10.99 -17.62
CA SER A 51 3.03 9.66 -17.70
C SER A 51 4.14 9.48 -16.66
N ARG A 52 4.96 10.51 -16.44
CA ARG A 52 6.03 10.46 -15.42
C ARG A 52 5.43 10.38 -14.02
N ILE A 53 4.44 11.21 -13.71
CA ILE A 53 3.76 11.18 -12.41
C ILE A 53 3.10 9.81 -12.18
N LEU A 54 2.36 9.31 -13.17
CA LEU A 54 1.73 7.99 -13.10
C LEU A 54 2.77 6.89 -12.90
N TYR A 55 3.91 6.95 -13.62
CA TYR A 55 5.02 6.00 -13.44
C TYR A 55 5.56 6.02 -12.02
N GLU A 56 5.87 7.21 -11.49
CA GLU A 56 6.39 7.38 -10.13
C GLU A 56 5.39 6.86 -9.08
N THR A 57 4.09 7.09 -9.27
CA THR A 57 3.05 6.54 -8.40
C THR A 57 3.00 5.02 -8.47
N ILE A 58 3.04 4.42 -9.67
CA ILE A 58 3.04 2.97 -9.85
C ILE A 58 4.28 2.34 -9.21
N LEU A 59 5.46 2.87 -9.49
CA LEU A 59 6.73 2.41 -8.92
C LEU A 59 6.70 2.47 -7.38
N SER A 60 6.20 3.58 -6.82
CA SER A 60 6.03 3.72 -5.36
C SER A 60 5.11 2.66 -4.78
N ASN A 61 3.99 2.36 -5.45
CA ASN A 61 3.06 1.32 -5.02
C ASN A 61 3.69 -0.07 -5.11
N VAL A 62 4.39 -0.40 -6.20
CA VAL A 62 5.09 -1.68 -6.36
C VAL A 62 6.15 -1.86 -5.26
N LEU A 63 6.94 -0.82 -4.95
CA LEU A 63 7.92 -0.83 -3.86
C LEU A 63 7.25 -1.05 -2.50
N LYS A 64 6.17 -0.32 -2.19
CA LYS A 64 5.42 -0.48 -0.93
C LYS A 64 4.89 -1.90 -0.80
N THR A 65 4.29 -2.44 -1.85
CA THR A 65 3.76 -3.80 -1.84
C THR A 65 4.86 -4.84 -1.67
N ARG A 66 5.99 -4.71 -2.40
CA ARG A 66 7.17 -5.55 -2.18
C ARG A 66 7.59 -5.56 -0.72
N ASN A 67 7.66 -4.38 -0.11
CA ASN A 67 8.09 -4.26 1.27
C ASN A 67 7.11 -4.92 2.24
N ILE A 68 5.79 -4.81 2.00
CA ILE A 68 4.77 -5.55 2.74
C ILE A 68 5.01 -7.07 2.65
N TYR A 69 5.32 -7.58 1.46
CA TYR A 69 5.62 -9.00 1.26
C TYR A 69 6.89 -9.47 1.96
N LEU A 70 7.96 -8.69 1.90
CA LEU A 70 9.18 -8.96 2.64
C LEU A 70 8.94 -8.94 4.15
N LEU A 71 8.07 -8.06 4.64
CA LEU A 71 7.63 -8.05 6.04
C LEU A 71 6.80 -9.31 6.37
N TYR A 72 5.97 -9.81 5.46
CA TYR A 72 5.30 -11.10 5.67
C TYR A 72 6.29 -12.27 5.71
N LEU A 73 7.32 -12.25 4.87
CA LEU A 73 8.36 -13.28 4.86
C LEU A 73 9.22 -13.22 6.14
N ALA A 74 9.63 -12.03 6.56
CA ALA A 74 10.42 -11.81 7.78
C ALA A 74 9.68 -12.20 9.07
N SER A 75 8.35 -12.26 9.04
CA SER A 75 7.53 -12.68 10.19
C SER A 75 7.16 -14.17 10.16
N HIS A 76 7.60 -14.92 9.15
CA HIS A 76 7.32 -16.34 9.04
C HIS A 76 8.17 -17.14 10.03
N SER A 77 7.55 -18.04 10.81
CA SER A 77 8.25 -18.87 11.82
C SER A 77 9.37 -19.72 11.19
N ASP A 78 9.08 -20.27 10.02
CA ASP A 78 9.94 -21.23 9.35
C ASP A 78 11.19 -20.58 8.74
N LEU A 79 11.22 -19.24 8.61
CA LEU A 79 12.39 -18.52 8.12
C LEU A 79 13.61 -18.69 9.05
N SER A 80 13.37 -18.90 10.35
CA SER A 80 14.41 -19.18 11.34
C SER A 80 15.21 -20.46 11.02
N THR A 81 14.67 -21.35 10.18
CA THR A 81 15.35 -22.57 9.76
C THR A 81 16.35 -22.36 8.62
N LEU A 82 16.26 -21.23 7.89
CA LEU A 82 17.11 -20.95 6.72
C LEU A 82 18.49 -20.39 7.11
N SER A 83 18.53 -19.39 7.99
CA SER A 83 19.75 -18.92 8.68
C SER A 83 19.41 -17.91 9.79
N GLU A 84 20.26 -17.79 10.81
CA GLU A 84 20.07 -16.83 11.92
C GLU A 84 19.98 -15.37 11.44
N ASN A 85 20.58 -15.04 10.28
CA ASN A 85 20.64 -13.66 9.76
C ASN A 85 19.59 -13.36 8.68
N THR A 86 18.87 -14.36 8.16
CA THR A 86 17.96 -14.18 7.01
C THR A 86 16.89 -13.12 7.30
N GLN A 87 16.33 -13.11 8.50
CA GLN A 87 15.30 -12.15 8.89
C GLN A 87 15.83 -10.70 8.90
N LEU A 88 17.00 -10.48 9.51
CA LEU A 88 17.64 -9.16 9.54
C LEU A 88 18.03 -8.69 8.14
N ASP A 89 18.49 -9.61 7.29
CA ASP A 89 18.85 -9.31 5.92
C ASP A 89 17.65 -8.87 5.08
N ILE A 90 16.50 -9.52 5.24
CA ILE A 90 15.25 -9.09 4.62
C ILE A 90 14.86 -7.69 5.08
N LEU A 91 14.95 -7.41 6.38
CA LEU A 91 14.62 -6.08 6.93
C LEU A 91 15.56 -4.99 6.42
N LYS A 92 16.85 -5.28 6.27
CA LYS A 92 17.82 -4.36 5.64
C LYS A 92 17.44 -4.04 4.20
N CYS A 93 16.84 -4.99 3.47
CA CYS A 93 16.42 -4.83 2.08
C CYS A 93 15.14 -4.01 1.87
N ILE A 94 14.35 -3.74 2.92
CA ILE A 94 13.11 -2.94 2.83
C ILE A 94 13.40 -1.47 2.49
N ASN A 95 14.46 -0.92 3.06
CA ASN A 95 14.83 0.49 2.91
C ASN A 95 15.87 0.74 1.80
N LYS A 96 16.30 -0.31 1.10
CA LYS A 96 17.27 -0.16 0.01
C LYS A 96 16.59 0.54 -1.17
N LYS A 97 17.26 1.58 -1.66
CA LYS A 97 16.90 2.22 -2.93
C LYS A 97 17.14 1.23 -4.06
N GLN A 98 16.18 1.11 -4.96
CA GLN A 98 16.32 0.29 -6.15
C GLN A 98 17.30 0.90 -7.15
N GLU A 99 18.06 0.05 -7.82
CA GLU A 99 18.99 0.39 -8.88
C GLU A 99 18.41 -0.03 -10.23
N ASP A 100 18.64 0.76 -11.28
CA ASP A 100 18.29 0.33 -12.64
C ASP A 100 19.11 -0.91 -13.02
N ILE A 101 18.43 -1.97 -13.45
CA ILE A 101 19.08 -3.23 -13.85
C ILE A 101 20.12 -3.00 -14.94
N SER A 102 19.91 -2.03 -15.84
CA SER A 102 20.83 -1.73 -16.95
C SER A 102 22.17 -1.13 -16.50
N ASN A 103 22.27 -0.65 -15.26
CA ASN A 103 23.53 -0.21 -14.68
C ASN A 103 24.38 -1.36 -14.14
N ASN A 104 23.75 -2.51 -13.86
CA ASN A 104 24.39 -3.67 -13.21
C ASN A 104 24.54 -4.86 -14.15
N PHE A 105 23.68 -4.98 -15.16
CA PHE A 105 23.62 -6.10 -16.09
C PHE A 105 23.74 -5.64 -17.54
N SER A 106 24.17 -6.54 -18.42
CA SER A 106 24.23 -6.23 -19.85
C SER A 106 22.82 -6.00 -20.42
N SER A 107 22.75 -5.25 -21.52
CA SER A 107 21.49 -5.08 -22.25
C SER A 107 20.91 -6.41 -22.73
N SER A 108 21.77 -7.40 -23.04
CA SER A 108 21.35 -8.75 -23.41
C SER A 108 20.66 -9.46 -22.26
N PHE A 109 21.23 -9.37 -21.05
CA PHE A 109 20.64 -9.94 -19.84
C PHE A 109 19.27 -9.34 -19.55
N SER A 110 19.19 -8.00 -19.52
CA SER A 110 17.93 -7.28 -19.26
C SER A 110 16.85 -7.62 -20.29
N GLN A 111 17.22 -7.77 -21.57
CA GLN A 111 16.29 -8.21 -22.62
C GLN A 111 15.84 -9.66 -22.42
N CYS A 112 16.73 -10.56 -22.03
CA CYS A 112 16.40 -11.95 -21.72
C CYS A 112 15.42 -12.03 -20.55
N LEU A 113 15.69 -11.32 -19.46
CA LEU A 113 14.80 -11.27 -18.29
C LEU A 113 13.42 -10.73 -18.67
N LEU A 114 13.36 -9.63 -19.43
CA LEU A 114 12.09 -9.08 -19.92
C LEU A 114 11.31 -10.05 -20.80
N LEU A 115 12.01 -10.81 -21.66
CA LEU A 115 11.39 -11.83 -22.49
C LEU A 115 10.83 -12.98 -21.64
N LEU A 116 11.56 -13.41 -20.61
CA LEU A 116 11.08 -14.43 -19.66
C LEU A 116 9.80 -14.00 -18.97
N ILE A 117 9.78 -12.81 -18.35
CA ILE A 117 8.60 -12.30 -17.65
C ILE A 117 7.41 -12.18 -18.61
N LYS A 118 7.66 -11.70 -19.84
CA LYS A 118 6.64 -11.65 -20.87
C LYS A 118 6.07 -13.05 -21.18
N ASN A 119 6.92 -14.05 -21.37
CA ASN A 119 6.46 -15.42 -21.65
C ASN A 119 5.67 -16.00 -20.47
N PHE A 120 6.09 -15.77 -19.23
CA PHE A 120 5.35 -16.20 -18.03
C PHE A 120 3.95 -15.58 -17.95
N HIS A 121 3.78 -14.38 -18.51
CA HIS A 121 2.50 -13.67 -18.53
C HIS A 121 1.58 -14.08 -19.68
N GLU A 122 2.16 -14.49 -20.80
CA GLU A 122 1.42 -15.01 -21.95
C GLU A 122 0.90 -16.43 -21.66
N GLU A 123 1.71 -17.26 -20.98
CA GLU A 123 1.40 -18.66 -20.67
C GLU A 123 1.64 -18.99 -19.17
N PRO A 124 0.87 -18.39 -18.24
CA PRO A 124 1.07 -18.58 -16.80
C PRO A 124 0.90 -20.02 -16.33
N GLU A 125 0.05 -20.81 -17.00
CA GLU A 125 -0.12 -22.24 -16.69
C GLU A 125 1.11 -23.06 -17.03
N VAL A 126 1.74 -22.82 -18.18
CA VAL A 126 2.98 -23.51 -18.58
C VAL A 126 4.08 -23.19 -17.56
N PHE A 127 4.18 -21.93 -17.14
CA PHE A 127 5.14 -21.55 -16.11
C PHE A 127 4.85 -22.24 -14.76
N ALA A 128 3.60 -22.39 -14.35
CA ALA A 128 3.23 -23.12 -13.13
C ALA A 128 3.71 -24.57 -13.14
N GLN A 129 3.61 -25.26 -14.28
CA GLN A 129 4.10 -26.63 -14.44
C GLN A 129 5.62 -26.72 -14.28
N ILE A 130 6.36 -25.74 -14.82
CA ILE A 130 7.83 -25.68 -14.68
C ILE A 130 8.23 -25.45 -13.24
N VAL A 131 7.59 -24.49 -12.57
CA VAL A 131 7.83 -24.19 -11.15
C VAL A 131 7.53 -25.40 -10.27
N TYR A 132 6.39 -26.07 -10.50
CA TYR A 132 6.04 -27.29 -9.78
C TYR A 132 7.08 -28.41 -10.00
N SER A 133 7.52 -28.62 -11.24
CA SER A 133 8.57 -29.59 -11.56
C SER A 133 9.88 -29.32 -10.80
N TYR A 134 10.27 -28.04 -10.67
CA TYR A 134 11.42 -27.65 -9.86
C TYR A 134 11.22 -27.96 -8.37
N PHE A 135 10.15 -27.44 -7.76
CA PHE A 135 9.89 -27.60 -6.32
C PHE A 135 9.52 -29.03 -5.90
N SER A 136 9.11 -29.88 -6.84
CA SER A 136 8.95 -31.33 -6.61
C SER A 136 10.29 -32.02 -6.30
N LYS A 137 11.42 -31.41 -6.69
CA LYS A 137 12.78 -31.92 -6.42
C LYS A 137 13.38 -31.27 -5.18
N ASP A 138 13.19 -29.97 -4.98
CA ASP A 138 13.76 -29.20 -3.87
C ASP A 138 12.78 -28.11 -3.39
N ILE A 139 12.32 -28.23 -2.15
CA ILE A 139 11.37 -27.30 -1.50
C ILE A 139 12.05 -26.17 -0.71
N SER A 140 13.38 -26.14 -0.66
CA SER A 140 14.13 -25.26 0.27
C SER A 140 13.78 -23.78 0.10
N ASP A 141 13.60 -23.33 -1.15
CA ASP A 141 13.32 -21.93 -1.48
C ASP A 141 11.83 -21.62 -1.68
N GLN A 142 10.92 -22.55 -1.36
CA GLN A 142 9.49 -22.40 -1.69
C GLN A 142 8.82 -21.20 -0.99
N LEU A 143 9.26 -20.89 0.23
CA LEU A 143 8.75 -19.74 0.99
C LEU A 143 9.24 -18.43 0.38
N TYR A 144 10.52 -18.39 -0.01
CA TYR A 144 11.09 -17.24 -0.70
C TYR A 144 10.41 -17.02 -2.05
N PHE A 145 10.16 -18.11 -2.79
CA PHE A 145 9.38 -18.07 -4.02
C PHE A 145 7.99 -17.47 -3.79
N GLY A 146 7.23 -18.02 -2.84
CA GLY A 146 5.86 -17.59 -2.58
C GLY A 146 5.72 -16.13 -2.16
N TYR A 147 6.62 -15.64 -1.29
CA TYR A 147 6.54 -14.29 -0.75
C TYR A 147 7.36 -13.24 -1.49
N SER A 148 8.35 -13.61 -2.31
CA SER A 148 9.20 -12.64 -3.04
C SER A 148 9.10 -12.83 -4.54
N THR A 149 9.53 -13.98 -5.06
CA THR A 149 9.74 -14.17 -6.50
C THR A 149 8.44 -14.26 -7.29
N PHE A 150 7.45 -15.01 -6.79
CA PHE A 150 6.13 -15.12 -7.40
C PHE A 150 5.43 -13.75 -7.46
N PRO A 151 5.31 -12.97 -6.35
CA PRO A 151 4.82 -11.61 -6.42
C PRO A 151 5.62 -10.73 -7.38
N ALA A 152 6.95 -10.78 -7.36
CA ALA A 152 7.81 -9.98 -8.24
C ALA A 152 7.51 -10.23 -9.73
N ILE A 153 7.39 -11.50 -10.14
CA ILE A 153 7.04 -11.89 -11.52
C ILE A 153 5.69 -11.31 -11.93
N PHE A 154 4.72 -11.24 -11.02
CA PHE A 154 3.38 -10.69 -11.28
C PHE A 154 3.22 -9.27 -10.73
N GLY A 155 4.27 -8.43 -10.77
CA GLY A 155 4.18 -7.00 -10.47
C GLY A 155 3.61 -6.69 -9.08
N TYR A 156 3.86 -7.58 -8.13
CA TYR A 156 3.31 -7.61 -6.77
C TYR A 156 1.79 -7.44 -6.72
N PHE A 157 1.08 -7.96 -7.74
CA PHE A 157 -0.38 -7.90 -7.88
C PHE A 157 -0.95 -6.47 -7.80
N SER A 158 -0.14 -5.47 -8.16
CA SER A 158 -0.53 -4.06 -8.00
C SER A 158 -1.46 -3.56 -9.12
N SER A 159 -1.83 -4.41 -10.07
CA SER A 159 -2.91 -4.18 -11.04
C SER A 159 -3.83 -5.39 -11.19
N GLN A 160 -5.02 -5.17 -11.76
CA GLN A 160 -6.00 -6.22 -12.04
C GLN A 160 -5.47 -7.32 -12.97
N GLU A 161 -4.74 -6.93 -14.01
CA GLU A 161 -4.20 -7.80 -15.06
C GLU A 161 -3.13 -8.74 -14.52
N PHE A 162 -2.24 -8.23 -13.65
CA PHE A 162 -1.25 -9.09 -13.00
C PHE A 162 -1.89 -10.00 -11.96
N THR A 163 -2.89 -9.53 -11.22
CA THR A 163 -3.67 -10.36 -10.31
C THR A 163 -4.41 -11.48 -11.05
N PHE A 164 -4.93 -11.21 -12.24
CA PHE A 164 -5.56 -12.21 -13.11
C PHE A 164 -4.57 -13.23 -13.68
N LYS A 165 -3.38 -12.80 -14.13
CA LYS A 165 -2.34 -13.73 -14.60
C LYS A 165 -1.84 -14.63 -13.46
N ALA A 166 -1.65 -14.05 -12.27
CA ALA A 166 -1.28 -14.80 -11.07
C ALA A 166 -2.35 -15.81 -10.65
N SER A 167 -3.64 -15.47 -10.76
CA SER A 167 -4.69 -16.44 -10.47
C SER A 167 -4.67 -17.61 -11.44
N ARG A 168 -4.43 -17.39 -12.75
CA ARG A 168 -4.24 -18.47 -13.73
C ARG A 168 -3.09 -19.41 -13.36
N PHE A 169 -1.95 -18.86 -12.94
CA PHE A 169 -0.83 -19.65 -12.42
C PHE A 169 -1.24 -20.52 -11.22
N ILE A 170 -1.93 -19.96 -10.23
CA ILE A 170 -2.40 -20.68 -9.03
C ILE A 170 -3.44 -21.75 -9.40
N LEU A 171 -4.35 -21.46 -10.32
CA LEU A 171 -5.38 -22.40 -10.81
C LEU A 171 -4.79 -23.61 -11.49
N GLU A 172 -3.66 -23.46 -12.17
CA GLU A 172 -2.92 -24.59 -12.69
C GLU A 172 -2.29 -25.41 -11.57
N LEU A 173 -1.71 -24.77 -10.54
CA LEU A 173 -1.21 -25.47 -9.35
C LEU A 173 -2.31 -26.27 -8.63
N PHE A 174 -3.56 -25.77 -8.58
CA PHE A 174 -4.71 -26.55 -8.09
C PHE A 174 -4.94 -27.87 -8.85
N SER A 175 -4.41 -28.02 -10.07
CA SER A 175 -4.58 -29.21 -10.91
C SER A 175 -3.41 -30.20 -10.83
N ILE A 176 -2.21 -29.73 -10.44
CA ILE A 176 -0.99 -30.54 -10.44
C ILE A 176 -0.34 -30.74 -9.06
N ASP A 177 -0.59 -29.87 -8.08
CA ASP A 177 -0.01 -29.98 -6.72
C ASP A 177 -0.99 -30.62 -5.73
N GLU A 178 -1.13 -31.94 -5.81
CA GLU A 178 -2.05 -32.70 -4.94
C GLU A 178 -1.66 -32.66 -3.46
N ASP A 179 -0.35 -32.59 -3.16
CA ASP A 179 0.19 -32.54 -1.79
C ASP A 179 0.10 -31.14 -1.15
N PHE A 180 -0.27 -30.14 -1.95
CA PHE A 180 -0.55 -28.78 -1.51
C PHE A 180 0.68 -28.02 -0.98
N ILE A 181 1.90 -28.49 -1.26
CA ILE A 181 3.11 -27.92 -0.62
C ILE A 181 3.47 -26.57 -1.26
N LEU A 182 3.59 -26.52 -2.58
CA LEU A 182 3.91 -25.29 -3.31
C LEU A 182 2.68 -24.38 -3.38
N LEU A 183 1.49 -24.96 -3.55
CA LEU A 183 0.24 -24.22 -3.62
C LEU A 183 -0.01 -23.41 -2.35
N GLU A 184 0.28 -23.96 -1.16
CA GLU A 184 0.17 -23.23 0.11
C GLU A 184 1.08 -21.99 0.13
N SER A 185 2.34 -22.14 -0.31
CA SER A 185 3.33 -21.07 -0.25
C SER A 185 3.00 -19.90 -1.18
N VAL A 186 2.30 -20.12 -2.29
CA VAL A 186 1.89 -19.05 -3.23
C VAL A 186 0.49 -18.51 -2.94
N LEU A 187 -0.41 -19.33 -2.40
CA LEU A 187 -1.81 -18.98 -2.21
C LEU A 187 -1.99 -17.95 -1.10
N VAL A 188 -1.29 -18.11 0.02
CA VAL A 188 -1.40 -17.18 1.15
C VAL A 188 -0.89 -15.78 0.78
N PRO A 189 0.31 -15.61 0.18
CA PRO A 189 0.75 -14.33 -0.38
C PRO A 189 -0.26 -13.74 -1.37
N PHE A 190 -0.85 -14.55 -2.26
CA PHE A 190 -1.85 -14.07 -3.21
C PHE A 190 -3.13 -13.56 -2.53
N LEU A 191 -3.63 -14.23 -1.50
CA LEU A 191 -4.79 -13.74 -0.73
C LEU A 191 -4.45 -12.47 0.05
N LEU A 192 -3.27 -12.42 0.66
CA LEU A 192 -2.77 -11.23 1.36
C LEU A 192 -2.56 -10.02 0.42
N SER A 193 -2.54 -10.24 -0.91
CA SER A 193 -2.50 -9.16 -1.92
C SER A 193 -3.79 -8.36 -2.03
N ALA A 194 -4.87 -8.83 -1.42
CA ALA A 194 -6.15 -8.13 -1.36
C ALA A 194 -6.12 -6.96 -0.36
N HIS A 195 -5.16 -6.05 -0.52
CA HIS A 195 -4.86 -4.95 0.39
C HIS A 195 -6.08 -4.10 0.72
N SER A 196 -6.82 -3.64 -0.30
CA SER A 196 -8.03 -2.83 -0.12
C SER A 196 -9.10 -3.56 0.70
N PHE A 197 -9.28 -4.86 0.47
CA PHE A 197 -10.21 -5.69 1.24
C PHE A 197 -9.76 -5.82 2.70
N LEU A 198 -8.48 -6.12 2.94
CA LEU A 198 -7.96 -6.27 4.30
C LEU A 198 -8.03 -4.97 5.11
N GLU A 199 -7.69 -3.84 4.50
CA GLU A 199 -7.75 -2.53 5.15
C GLU A 199 -9.18 -2.19 5.56
N ASP A 200 -10.14 -2.28 4.63
CA ASP A 200 -11.53 -1.98 4.95
C ASP A 200 -12.12 -2.99 5.94
N LEU A 201 -11.84 -4.28 5.79
CA LEU A 201 -12.32 -5.34 6.70
C LEU A 201 -11.99 -5.02 8.15
N TRP A 202 -10.73 -4.71 8.43
CA TRP A 202 -10.28 -4.45 9.79
C TRP A 202 -10.68 -3.06 10.29
N CYS A 203 -10.82 -2.08 9.39
CA CYS A 203 -11.42 -0.78 9.71
C CYS A 203 -12.90 -0.91 10.12
N GLN A 204 -13.71 -1.68 9.38
CA GLN A 204 -15.11 -1.95 9.75
C GLN A 204 -15.20 -2.74 11.06
N PHE A 205 -14.34 -3.76 11.22
CA PHE A 205 -14.28 -4.55 12.44
C PHE A 205 -13.98 -3.68 13.67
N HIS A 206 -12.97 -2.80 13.57
CA HIS A 206 -12.62 -1.87 14.64
C HIS A 206 -13.76 -0.89 14.95
N LYS A 207 -14.36 -0.31 13.91
CA LYS A 207 -15.50 0.61 14.04
C LYS A 207 -16.67 -0.05 14.77
N LEU A 208 -17.07 -1.26 14.37
CA LEU A 208 -18.17 -1.99 14.98
C LEU A 208 -17.86 -2.43 16.42
N CYS A 209 -16.61 -2.85 16.69
CA CYS A 209 -16.16 -3.15 18.05
C CYS A 209 -16.24 -1.91 18.96
N THR A 210 -15.86 -0.75 18.46
CA THR A 210 -15.82 0.48 19.25
C THR A 210 -17.18 1.17 19.40
N MET A 211 -18.11 0.96 18.47
CA MET A 211 -19.51 1.41 18.59
C MET A 211 -20.35 0.50 19.49
N THR A 212 -19.87 -0.71 19.75
CA THR A 212 -20.53 -1.70 20.58
C THR A 212 -20.49 -1.29 22.06
N LEU A 213 -21.65 -0.86 22.58
CA LEU A 213 -21.85 -0.61 24.01
C LEU A 213 -22.14 -1.94 24.75
N GLY A 214 -21.58 -2.11 25.95
CA GLY A 214 -21.86 -3.24 26.86
C GLY A 214 -20.76 -4.32 26.91
N LYS A 215 -21.09 -5.48 27.49
CA LYS A 215 -20.16 -6.62 27.56
C LYS A 215 -19.90 -7.16 26.15
N PHE A 216 -18.62 -7.37 25.84
CA PHE A 216 -18.17 -8.06 24.64
C PHE A 216 -18.14 -9.57 24.94
N ASP A 217 -18.75 -10.39 24.09
CA ASP A 217 -18.74 -11.85 24.19
C ASP A 217 -18.42 -12.48 22.82
N GLU A 218 -18.21 -13.79 22.78
CA GLU A 218 -17.80 -14.51 21.55
C GLU A 218 -18.86 -14.41 20.46
N LYS A 219 -20.15 -14.59 20.80
CA LYS A 219 -21.26 -14.50 19.84
C LYS A 219 -21.31 -13.14 19.17
N ARG A 220 -21.10 -12.06 19.94
CA ARG A 220 -21.05 -10.71 19.41
C ARG A 220 -19.83 -10.50 18.53
N CYS A 221 -18.68 -11.07 18.90
CA CYS A 221 -17.48 -11.05 18.07
C CYS A 221 -17.73 -11.70 16.70
N TYR A 222 -18.38 -12.86 16.65
CA TYR A 222 -18.74 -13.51 15.38
C TYR A 222 -19.63 -12.63 14.51
N ASN A 223 -20.68 -12.05 15.11
CA ASN A 223 -21.58 -11.18 14.35
C ASN A 223 -20.86 -9.98 13.78
N ILE A 224 -19.96 -9.35 14.55
CA ILE A 224 -19.15 -8.22 14.07
C ILE A 224 -18.20 -8.66 12.95
N LEU A 225 -17.54 -9.82 13.08
CA LEU A 225 -16.66 -10.35 12.04
C LEU A 225 -17.43 -10.59 10.73
N ILE A 226 -18.57 -11.26 10.83
CA ILE A 226 -19.44 -11.55 9.68
C ILE A 226 -19.95 -10.26 9.02
N GLU A 227 -20.41 -9.30 9.80
CA GLU A 227 -20.88 -8.00 9.29
C GLU A 227 -19.75 -7.23 8.59
N SER A 228 -18.55 -7.26 9.17
CA SER A 228 -17.36 -6.64 8.57
C SER A 228 -17.00 -7.31 7.24
N LEU A 229 -16.99 -8.65 7.20
CA LEU A 229 -16.74 -9.41 5.97
C LEU A 229 -17.77 -9.08 4.88
N GLN A 230 -19.05 -9.03 5.22
CA GLN A 230 -20.12 -8.71 4.26
C GLN A 230 -20.00 -7.30 3.69
N ASN A 231 -19.55 -6.34 4.50
CA ASN A 231 -19.37 -4.96 4.06
C ASN A 231 -18.14 -4.78 3.17
N SER A 232 -17.09 -5.57 3.39
CA SER A 232 -15.82 -5.43 2.68
C SER A 232 -15.68 -6.35 1.47
N ILE A 233 -16.51 -7.39 1.33
CA ILE A 233 -16.33 -8.45 0.30
C ILE A 233 -16.30 -7.92 -1.14
N SER A 234 -17.03 -6.84 -1.43
CA SER A 234 -17.03 -6.20 -2.75
C SER A 234 -15.63 -5.69 -3.16
N LEU A 235 -14.70 -5.60 -2.20
CA LEU A 235 -13.34 -5.18 -2.41
C LEU A 235 -12.38 -6.28 -2.88
N LEU A 236 -12.78 -7.54 -2.82
CA LEU A 236 -12.04 -8.62 -3.46
C LEU A 236 -12.19 -8.56 -4.98
N THR A 237 -11.12 -8.91 -5.69
CA THR A 237 -11.22 -9.06 -7.15
C THR A 237 -11.88 -10.37 -7.53
N ASN A 238 -12.43 -10.44 -8.75
CA ASN A 238 -12.92 -11.70 -9.33
C ASN A 238 -11.85 -12.79 -9.31
N SER A 239 -10.58 -12.43 -9.50
CA SER A 239 -9.45 -13.35 -9.47
C SER A 239 -9.25 -13.97 -8.09
N HIS A 240 -9.36 -13.18 -7.01
CA HIS A 240 -9.29 -13.68 -5.63
C HIS A 240 -10.43 -14.65 -5.33
N ILE A 241 -11.65 -14.28 -5.71
CA ILE A 241 -12.85 -15.07 -5.42
C ILE A 241 -12.85 -16.38 -6.16
N PHE A 242 -12.45 -16.38 -7.43
CA PHE A 242 -12.37 -17.60 -8.21
C PHE A 242 -11.33 -18.57 -7.62
N VAL A 243 -10.19 -18.06 -7.15
CA VAL A 243 -9.19 -18.86 -6.42
C VAL A 243 -9.75 -19.40 -5.10
N ILE A 244 -10.47 -18.58 -4.32
CA ILE A 244 -11.13 -19.01 -3.08
C ILE A 244 -12.18 -20.11 -3.36
N GLN A 245 -12.99 -19.95 -4.40
CA GLN A 245 -13.99 -20.94 -4.81
C GLN A 245 -13.32 -22.27 -5.18
N GLN A 246 -12.24 -22.24 -5.97
CA GLN A 246 -11.49 -23.45 -6.31
C GLN A 246 -10.85 -24.09 -5.08
N LEU A 247 -10.36 -23.29 -4.13
CA LEU A 247 -9.84 -23.80 -2.85
C LEU A 247 -10.91 -24.57 -2.07
N ILE A 248 -12.09 -23.98 -1.90
CA ILE A 248 -13.21 -24.58 -1.16
C ILE A 248 -13.70 -25.86 -1.83
N ILE A 249 -13.78 -25.86 -3.17
CA ILE A 249 -14.26 -27.01 -3.93
C ILE A 249 -13.24 -28.16 -3.93
N ARG A 250 -11.97 -27.88 -4.21
CA ARG A 250 -10.95 -28.92 -4.41
C ARG A 250 -10.30 -29.39 -3.12
N PHE A 251 -10.06 -28.48 -2.17
CA PHE A 251 -9.36 -28.78 -0.91
C PHE A 251 -10.16 -28.32 0.32
N PRO A 252 -11.40 -28.80 0.51
CA PRO A 252 -12.28 -28.33 1.58
C PRO A 252 -11.67 -28.48 2.98
N HIS A 253 -10.84 -29.51 3.19
CA HIS A 253 -10.16 -29.76 4.46
C HIS A 253 -9.00 -28.79 4.74
N LYS A 254 -8.42 -28.17 3.71
CA LYS A 254 -7.39 -27.12 3.83
C LYS A 254 -7.98 -25.72 3.85
N SER A 255 -9.18 -25.52 3.29
CA SER A 255 -9.79 -24.20 3.14
C SER A 255 -9.95 -23.47 4.47
N SER A 256 -10.35 -24.16 5.54
CA SER A 256 -10.48 -23.54 6.86
C SER A 256 -9.14 -23.02 7.38
N ASP A 257 -8.07 -23.82 7.27
CA ASP A 257 -6.76 -23.40 7.74
C ASP A 257 -6.26 -22.18 6.94
N ILE A 258 -6.34 -22.24 5.61
CA ILE A 258 -5.82 -21.14 4.78
C ILE A 258 -6.65 -19.87 4.91
N LEU A 259 -7.96 -19.96 4.73
CA LEU A 259 -8.83 -18.78 4.72
C LEU A 259 -8.98 -18.19 6.13
N ILE A 260 -9.09 -19.03 7.15
CA ILE A 260 -9.39 -18.56 8.51
C ILE A 260 -8.11 -18.36 9.30
N SER A 261 -7.20 -19.33 9.34
CA SER A 261 -5.95 -19.23 10.13
C SER A 261 -4.91 -18.35 9.42
N GLN A 262 -4.56 -18.67 8.18
CA GLN A 262 -3.42 -18.06 7.50
C GLN A 262 -3.74 -16.73 6.82
N PHE A 263 -4.99 -16.50 6.42
CA PHE A 263 -5.43 -15.27 5.78
C PHE A 263 -6.12 -14.31 6.76
N LEU A 264 -7.31 -14.66 7.28
CA LEU A 264 -8.08 -13.76 8.15
C LEU A 264 -7.44 -13.58 9.53
N TYR A 265 -7.07 -14.66 10.23
CA TYR A 265 -6.51 -14.55 11.58
C TYR A 265 -5.10 -13.95 11.57
N LYS A 266 -4.26 -14.32 10.60
CA LYS A 266 -2.92 -13.73 10.45
C LYS A 266 -3.00 -12.22 10.16
N SER A 267 -3.88 -11.79 9.24
CA SER A 267 -4.07 -10.36 8.98
C SER A 267 -4.71 -9.62 10.17
N PHE A 268 -5.64 -10.23 10.90
CA PHE A 268 -6.16 -9.70 12.16
C PHE A 268 -5.04 -9.48 13.18
N ASN A 269 -4.20 -10.50 13.41
CA ASN A 269 -3.09 -10.40 14.34
C ASN A 269 -2.11 -9.31 13.91
N MET A 270 -1.81 -9.21 12.63
CA MET A 270 -0.95 -8.16 12.11
C MET A 270 -1.50 -6.75 12.44
N VAL A 271 -2.80 -6.51 12.28
CA VAL A 271 -3.42 -5.20 12.55
C VAL A 271 -3.53 -4.90 14.06
N PHE A 272 -3.97 -5.87 14.88
CA PHE A 272 -4.38 -5.61 16.26
C PHE A 272 -3.41 -6.11 17.34
N THR A 273 -2.33 -6.80 16.95
CA THR A 273 -1.33 -7.28 17.94
C THR A 273 -0.26 -6.23 18.23
N CYS A 274 0.00 -5.36 17.27
CA CYS A 274 1.18 -4.49 17.17
C CYS A 274 0.91 -3.06 17.64
N GLY A 275 -0.29 -2.80 18.17
CA GLY A 275 -0.63 -1.58 18.89
C GLY A 275 -1.02 -0.38 18.04
N SER A 276 -0.85 -0.39 16.71
CA SER A 276 -1.30 0.70 15.84
C SER A 276 -2.81 0.93 15.93
N VAL A 277 -3.58 -0.14 16.11
CA VAL A 277 -5.03 -0.08 16.35
C VAL A 277 -5.37 -0.81 17.65
N ILE A 278 -5.89 -0.05 18.62
CA ILE A 278 -6.28 -0.58 19.93
C ILE A 278 -7.75 -1.00 19.89
N LEU A 279 -8.00 -2.28 20.18
CA LEU A 279 -9.34 -2.82 20.37
C LEU A 279 -9.85 -2.53 21.80
N PRO A 280 -11.18 -2.43 22.00
CA PRO A 280 -11.75 -2.35 23.35
C PRO A 280 -11.31 -3.51 24.25
N ASN A 281 -11.25 -3.25 25.56
CA ASN A 281 -10.84 -4.25 26.54
C ASN A 281 -11.65 -5.54 26.43
N GLY A 282 -10.93 -6.67 26.38
CA GLY A 282 -11.52 -7.99 26.21
C GLY A 282 -11.82 -8.36 24.75
N ALA A 283 -12.07 -7.39 23.85
CA ALA A 283 -12.41 -7.69 22.45
C ALA A 283 -11.31 -8.52 21.78
N LYS A 284 -10.04 -8.12 21.90
CA LYS A 284 -8.91 -8.91 21.38
C LYS A 284 -8.86 -10.34 21.92
N LYS A 285 -9.09 -10.53 23.23
CA LYS A 285 -9.12 -11.86 23.84
C LYS A 285 -10.26 -12.70 23.27
N PHE A 286 -11.44 -12.12 23.14
CA PHE A 286 -12.61 -12.78 22.55
C PHE A 286 -12.43 -13.04 21.06
N THR A 287 -11.79 -12.17 20.30
CA THR A 287 -11.50 -12.41 18.88
C THR A 287 -10.53 -13.55 18.70
N ASN A 288 -9.47 -13.63 19.51
CA ASN A 288 -8.56 -14.78 19.50
C ASN A 288 -9.31 -16.08 19.86
N SER A 289 -10.16 -16.05 20.89
CA SER A 289 -11.02 -17.19 21.25
C SER A 289 -11.95 -17.59 20.09
N CYS A 290 -12.54 -16.59 19.44
CA CYS A 290 -13.41 -16.72 18.26
C CYS A 290 -12.69 -17.44 17.11
N PHE A 291 -11.50 -17.00 16.70
CA PHE A 291 -10.75 -17.69 15.65
C PHE A 291 -10.36 -19.13 16.04
N GLN A 292 -9.94 -19.36 17.28
CA GLN A 292 -9.61 -20.70 17.76
C GLN A 292 -10.85 -21.62 17.80
N ASN A 293 -12.00 -21.12 18.24
CA ASN A 293 -13.25 -21.86 18.27
C ASN A 293 -13.73 -22.21 16.87
N ILE A 294 -13.67 -21.24 15.94
CA ILE A 294 -13.95 -21.47 14.52
C ILE A 294 -13.06 -22.59 14.01
N LEU A 295 -11.73 -22.55 14.22
CA LEU A 295 -10.80 -23.59 13.74
C LEU A 295 -11.02 -24.97 14.39
N SER A 296 -11.45 -25.03 15.65
CA SER A 296 -11.59 -26.26 16.44
C SER A 296 -12.73 -27.21 16.05
N THR A 297 -13.37 -27.05 14.88
CA THR A 297 -14.55 -27.79 14.36
C THR A 297 -15.85 -27.67 15.17
N ARG A 298 -15.86 -26.93 16.28
CA ARG A 298 -17.05 -26.74 17.13
C ARG A 298 -18.13 -25.86 16.50
N GLU A 299 -17.78 -25.09 15.46
CA GLU A 299 -18.65 -24.08 14.85
C GLU A 299 -18.69 -24.16 13.32
N HIS A 300 -18.99 -25.37 12.80
CA HIS A 300 -19.08 -25.60 11.35
C HIS A 300 -20.05 -24.63 10.64
N GLU A 301 -21.14 -24.22 11.31
CA GLU A 301 -22.08 -23.24 10.74
C GLU A 301 -21.43 -21.87 10.49
N ILE A 302 -20.54 -21.43 11.37
CA ILE A 302 -19.86 -20.14 11.24
C ILE A 302 -18.78 -20.22 10.17
N GLN A 303 -18.01 -21.32 10.14
CA GLN A 303 -17.06 -21.60 9.06
C GLN A 303 -17.76 -21.55 7.70
N GLN A 304 -18.87 -22.29 7.56
CA GLN A 304 -19.63 -22.32 6.31
C GLN A 304 -20.15 -20.94 5.93
N LYS A 305 -20.66 -20.16 6.91
CA LYS A 305 -21.11 -18.79 6.64
C LYS A 305 -19.98 -17.89 6.14
N ILE A 306 -18.76 -18.03 6.68
CA ILE A 306 -17.58 -17.31 6.19
C ILE A 306 -17.29 -17.72 4.74
N PHE A 307 -17.32 -19.03 4.45
CA PHE A 307 -17.10 -19.53 3.08
C PHE A 307 -18.16 -19.06 2.09
N ASP A 308 -19.43 -19.08 2.48
CA ASP A 308 -20.53 -18.60 1.66
C ASP A 308 -20.38 -17.10 1.33
N ILE A 309 -19.89 -16.30 2.29
CA ILE A 309 -19.57 -14.89 2.06
C ILE A 309 -18.38 -14.74 1.10
N LEU A 310 -17.27 -15.43 1.37
CA LEU A 310 -16.04 -15.30 0.60
C LEU A 310 -16.16 -15.85 -0.83
N SER A 311 -17.01 -16.83 -1.04
CA SER A 311 -17.28 -17.49 -2.33
C SER A 311 -18.52 -16.94 -3.05
N GLY A 312 -19.27 -16.04 -2.42
CA GLY A 312 -20.58 -15.59 -2.89
C GLY A 312 -20.53 -14.73 -4.16
N ASN A 313 -21.62 -14.73 -4.92
CA ASN A 313 -21.79 -13.88 -6.10
C ASN A 313 -22.26 -12.47 -5.70
N SER A 314 -21.40 -11.68 -5.07
CA SER A 314 -21.67 -10.25 -4.83
C SER A 314 -21.36 -9.39 -6.04
N ILE A 315 -21.90 -8.15 -6.09
CA ILE A 315 -21.51 -7.16 -7.10
C ILE A 315 -20.16 -6.60 -6.68
N PHE A 316 -19.13 -6.85 -7.49
CA PHE A 316 -17.75 -6.47 -7.19
C PHE A 316 -17.42 -5.08 -7.71
N THR A 317 -16.63 -4.34 -6.94
CA THR A 317 -16.07 -3.07 -7.39
C THR A 317 -14.64 -3.28 -7.89
N ASP A 318 -14.31 -2.65 -9.02
CA ASP A 318 -12.95 -2.62 -9.54
C ASP A 318 -12.10 -1.68 -8.66
N ASN A 319 -11.58 -2.16 -7.52
CA ASN A 319 -10.80 -1.30 -6.60
C ASN A 319 -9.29 -1.37 -6.82
N LEU A 320 -8.79 -2.43 -7.46
CA LEU A 320 -7.42 -2.42 -7.95
C LEU A 320 -7.35 -1.56 -9.22
N PRO A 321 -6.31 -0.72 -9.33
CA PRO A 321 -6.11 0.04 -10.54
C PRO A 321 -5.87 -0.91 -11.72
N LYS A 322 -6.40 -0.53 -12.88
CA LYS A 322 -6.12 -1.25 -14.14
C LYS A 322 -4.70 -0.93 -14.57
N GLN A 323 -4.09 -1.87 -15.28
CA GLN A 323 -2.86 -1.62 -16.00
C GLN A 323 -3.19 -0.52 -17.00
N PRO A 324 -2.43 0.59 -16.99
CA PRO A 324 -2.68 1.62 -17.96
C PRO A 324 -2.60 1.00 -19.35
N THR A 325 -3.56 1.31 -20.22
CA THR A 325 -3.59 0.72 -21.56
C THR A 325 -2.23 0.89 -22.27
N THR A 326 -1.90 0.01 -23.22
CA THR A 326 -0.64 0.10 -23.99
C THR A 326 -0.45 1.44 -24.71
N PHE A 327 -1.53 2.21 -24.86
CA PHE A 327 -1.50 3.59 -25.33
C PHE A 327 -1.10 4.59 -24.23
N LEU A 328 -1.56 4.38 -22.99
CA LEU A 328 -1.36 5.21 -21.79
C LEU A 328 0.05 5.09 -21.20
N PHE A 329 0.63 3.90 -21.26
CA PHE A 329 1.86 3.61 -20.53
C PHE A 329 2.69 2.58 -21.26
N LYS A 330 3.84 3.03 -21.76
CA LYS A 330 4.74 2.18 -22.54
C LYS A 330 5.59 1.25 -21.68
N ARG A 331 5.63 1.44 -20.37
CA ARG A 331 6.66 0.87 -19.49
C ARG A 331 6.09 0.65 -18.11
N TYR A 332 6.09 -0.58 -17.60
CA TYR A 332 5.65 -0.88 -16.22
C TYR A 332 6.83 -1.37 -15.38
N PRO A 333 7.03 -0.82 -14.17
CA PRO A 333 8.17 -1.18 -13.34
C PRO A 333 7.95 -2.53 -12.68
N PHE A 334 8.94 -3.41 -12.83
CA PHE A 334 9.10 -4.62 -12.05
C PHE A 334 10.27 -4.46 -11.09
N ILE A 335 10.19 -5.11 -9.94
CA ILE A 335 11.21 -4.99 -8.90
C ILE A 335 11.62 -6.38 -8.48
N PHE A 336 12.88 -6.70 -8.73
CA PHE A 336 13.47 -7.99 -8.39
C PHE A 336 14.65 -7.78 -7.45
N SER A 337 14.74 -8.61 -6.41
CA SER A 337 16.02 -8.82 -5.74
C SER A 337 16.94 -9.67 -6.61
N PHE A 338 18.23 -9.72 -6.26
CA PHE A 338 19.14 -10.67 -6.88
C PHE A 338 18.67 -12.11 -6.67
N GLU A 339 18.20 -12.42 -5.47
CA GLU A 339 17.69 -13.74 -5.10
C GLU A 339 16.48 -14.14 -5.95
N ASP A 340 15.58 -13.20 -6.29
CA ASP A 340 14.47 -13.48 -7.22
C ASP A 340 14.99 -13.88 -8.60
N ILE A 341 15.96 -13.13 -9.14
CA ILE A 341 16.54 -13.39 -10.46
C ILE A 341 17.26 -14.74 -10.47
N LYS A 342 18.01 -15.04 -9.41
CA LYS A 342 18.70 -16.31 -9.23
C LYS A 342 17.71 -17.47 -9.15
N LEU A 343 16.65 -17.35 -8.35
CA LEU A 343 15.64 -18.40 -8.21
C LEU A 343 14.89 -18.63 -9.53
N ILE A 344 14.60 -17.58 -10.31
CA ILE A 344 14.06 -17.72 -11.67
C ILE A 344 15.03 -18.51 -12.56
N TYR A 345 16.33 -18.21 -12.50
CA TYR A 345 17.35 -18.93 -13.26
C TYR A 345 17.40 -20.41 -12.87
N ASP A 346 17.41 -20.71 -11.57
CA ASP A 346 17.49 -22.07 -11.03
C ASP A 346 16.25 -22.89 -11.42
N ILE A 347 15.05 -22.29 -11.38
CA ILE A 347 13.80 -22.92 -11.84
C ILE A 347 13.87 -23.30 -13.33
N LEU A 348 14.50 -22.48 -14.16
CA LEU A 348 14.48 -22.62 -15.61
C LEU A 348 15.67 -23.41 -16.19
N ILE A 349 16.73 -23.70 -15.41
CA ILE A 349 17.98 -24.23 -15.94
C ILE A 349 17.83 -25.60 -16.64
N ASP A 350 16.90 -26.41 -16.15
CA ASP A 350 16.59 -27.74 -16.68
C ASP A 350 15.55 -27.72 -17.81
N ASP A 351 14.90 -26.58 -18.08
CA ASP A 351 13.84 -26.50 -19.07
C ASP A 351 14.39 -26.25 -20.49
N ASN A 352 14.09 -27.17 -21.40
CA ASN A 352 14.58 -27.13 -22.77
C ASN A 352 14.05 -25.92 -23.57
N ASN A 353 12.87 -25.39 -23.25
CA ASN A 353 12.30 -24.25 -23.97
C ASN A 353 13.04 -22.95 -23.66
N TYR A 354 13.70 -22.86 -22.50
CA TYR A 354 14.40 -21.65 -22.05
C TYR A 354 15.93 -21.77 -22.11
N LYS A 355 16.47 -22.91 -22.53
CA LYS A 355 17.91 -23.20 -22.53
C LYS A 355 18.77 -22.11 -23.17
N SER A 356 18.39 -21.57 -24.32
CA SER A 356 19.15 -20.51 -25.01
C SER A 356 19.14 -19.19 -24.24
N THR A 357 17.99 -18.80 -23.71
CA THR A 357 17.81 -17.61 -22.86
C THR A 357 18.63 -17.72 -21.58
N ILE A 358 18.58 -18.88 -20.92
CA ILE A 358 19.30 -19.16 -19.67
C ILE A 358 20.81 -19.21 -19.88
N GLN A 359 21.29 -19.80 -20.98
CA GLN A 359 22.72 -19.76 -21.33
C GLN A 359 23.24 -18.33 -21.43
N SER A 360 22.41 -17.41 -21.95
CA SER A 360 22.78 -16.00 -22.09
C SER A 360 22.82 -15.26 -20.75
N MET A 361 22.11 -15.74 -19.72
CA MET A 361 22.11 -15.18 -18.37
C MET A 361 23.22 -15.76 -17.47
N SER A 362 23.65 -17.00 -17.73
CA SER A 362 24.54 -17.78 -16.85
C SER A 362 25.89 -17.12 -16.52
N SER A 363 26.50 -16.40 -17.49
CA SER A 363 27.79 -15.74 -17.28
C SER A 363 27.71 -14.55 -16.34
N GLU A 364 26.56 -13.87 -16.26
CA GLU A 364 26.38 -12.71 -15.37
C GLU A 364 25.98 -13.15 -13.96
N ILE A 365 25.14 -14.18 -13.85
CA ILE A 365 24.72 -14.74 -12.55
C ILE A 365 25.90 -15.36 -11.80
N SER A 366 26.80 -16.06 -12.51
CA SER A 366 27.99 -16.68 -11.90
C SER A 366 29.05 -15.68 -11.43
N ASN A 367 29.08 -14.47 -12.00
CA ASN A 367 30.03 -13.42 -11.62
C ASN A 367 29.57 -12.59 -10.41
N PHE A 368 28.37 -12.83 -9.89
CA PHE A 368 27.84 -12.09 -8.76
C PHE A 368 28.21 -12.76 -7.43
N HIS A 369 28.97 -12.03 -6.61
CA HIS A 369 29.22 -12.38 -5.22
C HIS A 369 28.30 -11.54 -4.32
N GLU A 370 27.46 -12.21 -3.51
CA GLU A 370 26.76 -11.73 -2.29
C GLU A 370 26.17 -10.31 -2.30
N ASN A 371 25.83 -9.75 -3.47
CA ASN A 371 25.26 -8.41 -3.54
C ASN A 371 23.75 -8.47 -3.31
N LYS A 372 23.31 -8.05 -2.12
CA LYS A 372 21.91 -7.93 -1.69
C LYS A 372 21.19 -6.73 -2.36
N ASN A 373 21.39 -6.51 -3.65
CA ASN A 373 20.85 -5.36 -4.38
C ASN A 373 19.41 -5.61 -4.82
N VAL A 374 18.66 -4.51 -5.00
CA VAL A 374 17.28 -4.51 -5.48
C VAL A 374 17.28 -3.80 -6.83
N PHE A 375 16.74 -4.45 -7.85
CA PHE A 375 16.79 -4.01 -9.23
C PHE A 375 15.41 -3.62 -9.76
N GLU A 376 15.35 -2.48 -10.44
CA GLU A 376 14.21 -2.00 -11.19
C GLU A 376 14.35 -2.43 -12.66
N VAL A 377 13.29 -3.03 -13.20
CA VAL A 377 13.22 -3.53 -14.58
C VAL A 377 11.98 -2.99 -15.26
N ASP A 378 12.18 -2.22 -16.33
CA ASP A 378 11.10 -1.60 -17.10
C ASP A 378 10.57 -2.55 -18.20
N MET A 379 9.35 -3.07 -18.04
CA MET A 379 8.71 -3.87 -19.11
C MET A 379 8.00 -2.98 -20.11
N PHE A 380 8.43 -3.03 -21.37
CA PHE A 380 7.82 -2.26 -22.44
C PHE A 380 6.69 -2.99 -23.17
N PHE A 381 5.50 -2.39 -23.22
CA PHE A 381 4.39 -2.94 -24.01
C PHE A 381 4.51 -2.48 -25.47
N SER A 382 4.57 -3.45 -26.39
CA SER A 382 4.67 -3.17 -27.81
C SER A 382 3.38 -2.54 -28.32
N TYR A 383 3.45 -1.28 -28.74
CA TYR A 383 2.34 -0.62 -29.41
C TYR A 383 2.39 -0.87 -30.91
N ASN A 384 1.49 -1.73 -31.40
CA ASN A 384 1.31 -1.96 -32.83
C ASN A 384 0.51 -0.80 -33.45
N GLN A 385 1.16 0.34 -33.66
CA GLN A 385 0.66 1.31 -34.64
C GLN A 385 1.75 1.71 -35.60
N LYS A 386 1.72 1.04 -36.76
CA LYS A 386 1.95 1.72 -38.04
C LYS A 386 1.00 1.14 -39.08
N LYS A 387 -0.18 1.75 -39.24
CA LYS A 387 -0.78 1.78 -40.58
C LYS A 387 0.16 2.66 -41.41
N LYS A 388 1.03 2.03 -42.22
CA LYS A 388 1.73 2.75 -43.29
C LYS A 388 0.65 3.20 -44.26
N LEU A 389 0.34 4.49 -44.27
CA LEU A 389 -0.37 5.07 -45.40
C LEU A 389 0.49 4.88 -46.65
N ASN A 390 -0.16 4.53 -47.76
CA ASN A 390 0.41 4.64 -49.09
C ASN A 390 0.59 6.13 -49.41
N ASN A 391 1.64 6.73 -48.85
CA ASN A 391 1.90 8.14 -49.02
C ASN A 391 2.41 8.39 -50.44
N ASN A 392 1.59 9.06 -51.24
CA ASN A 392 2.08 9.72 -52.44
C ASN A 392 3.10 10.79 -52.01
N VAL A 393 4.39 10.47 -52.19
CA VAL A 393 5.52 11.31 -51.75
C VAL A 393 5.41 12.75 -52.26
N VAL A 394 4.81 12.94 -53.44
CA VAL A 394 4.60 14.26 -54.05
C VAL A 394 3.58 15.07 -53.25
N PHE A 395 2.43 14.48 -52.89
CA PHE A 395 1.40 15.14 -52.10
C PHE A 395 1.90 15.51 -50.70
N SER A 396 2.64 14.62 -50.03
CA SER A 396 3.22 14.90 -48.72
C SER A 396 4.20 16.09 -48.77
N ARG A 397 5.07 16.18 -49.79
CA ARG A 397 5.99 17.32 -49.96
C ARG A 397 5.25 18.65 -50.16
N SER A 398 4.24 18.65 -51.03
CA SER A 398 3.43 19.85 -51.29
C SER A 398 2.66 20.29 -50.05
N TRP A 399 2.01 19.36 -49.35
CA TRP A 399 1.28 19.64 -48.11
C TRP A 399 2.18 20.19 -47.01
N ASN A 400 3.35 19.57 -46.78
CA ASN A 400 4.33 20.07 -45.80
C ASN A 400 4.80 21.50 -46.09
N SER A 401 4.85 21.90 -47.36
CA SER A 401 5.22 23.26 -47.76
C SER A 401 4.11 24.26 -47.41
N ILE A 402 2.84 23.86 -47.63
CA ILE A 402 1.65 24.64 -47.22
C ILE A 402 1.59 24.77 -45.70
N VAL A 403 1.78 23.68 -44.95
CA VAL A 403 1.79 23.68 -43.48
C VAL A 403 2.87 24.63 -42.93
N LYS A 404 4.09 24.58 -43.48
CA LYS A 404 5.19 25.44 -43.03
C LYS A 404 4.90 26.92 -43.26
N GLU A 405 4.30 27.26 -44.40
CA GLU A 405 3.94 28.64 -44.72
C GLU A 405 2.73 29.12 -43.93
N SER A 406 1.74 28.25 -43.66
CA SER A 406 0.60 28.58 -42.80
C SER A 406 1.05 28.87 -41.36
N GLN A 407 2.00 28.09 -40.83
CA GLN A 407 2.61 28.31 -39.52
C GLN A 407 3.30 29.67 -39.42
N ARG A 408 4.04 30.09 -40.46
CA ARG A 408 4.67 31.43 -40.50
C ARG A 408 3.65 32.56 -40.44
N LYS A 409 2.46 32.35 -41.01
CA LYS A 409 1.36 33.31 -41.00
C LYS A 409 0.43 33.18 -39.80
N ASN A 410 0.67 32.19 -38.92
CA ASN A 410 -0.21 31.84 -37.81
C ASN A 410 -1.66 31.55 -38.24
N ILE A 411 -1.83 30.83 -39.35
CA ILE A 411 -3.14 30.42 -39.91
C ILE A 411 -3.21 28.88 -39.93
N CYS A 412 -4.40 28.33 -39.69
CA CYS A 412 -4.62 26.88 -39.81
C CYS A 412 -4.26 26.39 -41.22
N PRO A 413 -3.53 25.26 -41.37
CA PRO A 413 -3.09 24.78 -42.68
C PRO A 413 -4.21 24.59 -43.70
N ILE A 414 -5.37 24.10 -43.28
CA ILE A 414 -6.50 23.86 -44.19
C ILE A 414 -7.22 25.16 -44.57
N ASP A 415 -7.29 26.12 -43.65
CA ASP A 415 -7.87 27.44 -43.93
C ASP A 415 -6.97 28.19 -44.91
N PHE A 416 -5.64 28.13 -44.69
CA PHE A 416 -4.64 28.66 -45.61
C PHE A 416 -4.68 27.98 -46.99
N PHE A 417 -4.83 26.65 -47.03
CA PHE A 417 -5.03 25.91 -48.27
C PHE A 417 -6.29 26.37 -49.01
N ASN A 418 -7.42 26.50 -48.32
CA ASN A 418 -8.68 26.96 -48.89
C ASN A 418 -8.58 28.40 -49.41
N ASP A 419 -7.85 29.28 -48.73
CA ASP A 419 -7.59 30.65 -49.16
C ASP A 419 -6.72 30.68 -50.43
N LEU A 420 -5.63 29.92 -50.46
CA LEU A 420 -4.78 29.81 -51.65
C LEU A 420 -5.54 29.24 -52.85
N LYS A 421 -6.42 28.26 -52.60
CA LYS A 421 -7.30 27.65 -53.63
C LYS A 421 -8.30 28.67 -54.17
N LYS A 422 -8.97 29.43 -53.29
CA LYS A 422 -9.94 30.48 -53.65
C LYS A 422 -9.29 31.59 -54.49
N ASN A 423 -8.04 31.94 -54.19
CA ASN A 423 -7.29 32.98 -54.88
C ASN A 423 -6.49 32.48 -56.11
N GLN A 424 -6.63 31.19 -56.49
CA GLN A 424 -5.90 30.56 -57.60
C GLN A 424 -4.36 30.67 -57.49
N GLN A 425 -3.82 30.65 -56.26
CA GLN A 425 -2.38 30.78 -55.99
C GLN A 425 -1.65 29.43 -55.85
N LEU A 426 -2.38 28.31 -55.97
CA LEU A 426 -1.82 26.96 -55.86
C LEU A 426 -1.31 26.44 -57.23
N PRO A 427 -0.22 25.67 -57.26
CA PRO A 427 0.16 24.89 -58.43
C PRO A 427 -0.98 23.95 -58.89
N LEU A 428 -1.08 23.70 -60.20
CA LEU A 428 -2.12 22.84 -60.81
C LEU A 428 -2.31 21.48 -60.09
N LEU A 429 -1.22 20.85 -59.65
CA LEU A 429 -1.27 19.57 -58.92
C LEU A 429 -2.04 19.68 -57.58
N CYS A 430 -1.90 20.81 -56.89
CA CYS A 430 -2.55 21.09 -55.61
C CYS A 430 -4.01 21.54 -55.77
N MET A 431 -4.47 21.78 -57.00
CA MET A 431 -5.87 22.09 -57.33
C MET A 431 -6.71 20.83 -57.58
N SER A 432 -6.08 19.64 -57.61
CA SER A 432 -6.78 18.37 -57.85
C SER A 432 -7.65 17.97 -56.65
N PHE A 433 -8.77 17.29 -56.95
CA PHE A 433 -9.66 16.71 -55.93
C PHE A 433 -8.90 15.75 -55.00
N GLU A 434 -8.01 14.93 -55.56
CA GLU A 434 -7.19 13.99 -54.79
C GLU A 434 -6.23 14.68 -53.81
N PHE A 435 -5.67 15.83 -54.19
CA PHE A 435 -4.82 16.58 -53.27
C PHE A 435 -5.62 17.23 -52.13
N GLU A 436 -6.81 17.75 -52.42
CA GLU A 436 -7.70 18.28 -51.38
C GLU A 436 -8.15 17.18 -50.41
N LYS A 437 -8.54 16.01 -50.93
CA LYS A 437 -8.87 14.84 -50.12
C LYS A 437 -7.68 14.44 -49.24
N PHE A 438 -6.48 14.36 -49.82
CA PHE A 438 -5.24 14.09 -49.09
C PHE A 438 -4.98 15.12 -47.97
N ALA A 439 -5.11 16.41 -48.26
CA ALA A 439 -4.90 17.49 -47.29
C ALA A 439 -5.89 17.41 -46.11
N TYR A 440 -7.16 17.18 -46.41
CA TYR A 440 -8.19 16.99 -45.39
C TYR A 440 -7.98 15.70 -44.58
N GLN A 441 -7.56 14.61 -45.21
CA GLN A 441 -7.24 13.36 -44.53
C GLN A 441 -6.07 13.55 -43.55
N GLU A 442 -4.96 14.13 -44.00
CA GLU A 442 -3.78 14.37 -43.16
C GLU A 442 -4.10 15.25 -41.94
N ILE A 443 -4.90 16.32 -42.12
CA ILE A 443 -5.28 17.19 -40.99
C ILE A 443 -6.27 16.51 -40.04
N VAL A 444 -7.24 15.75 -40.57
CA VAL A 444 -8.19 14.98 -39.75
C VAL A 444 -7.44 13.94 -38.94
N GLU A 445 -6.53 13.17 -39.54
CA GLU A 445 -5.72 12.17 -38.83
C GLU A 445 -4.85 12.82 -37.74
N LYS A 446 -4.23 13.97 -38.04
CA LYS A 446 -3.47 14.73 -37.04
C LYS A 446 -4.36 15.17 -35.87
N LEU A 447 -5.54 15.73 -36.15
CA LEU A 447 -6.46 16.18 -35.11
C LEU A 447 -7.07 15.02 -34.32
N GLU A 448 -7.33 13.88 -34.97
CA GLU A 448 -7.74 12.65 -34.28
C GLU A 448 -6.62 12.15 -33.37
N GLN A 449 -5.35 12.25 -33.79
CA GLN A 449 -4.22 11.93 -32.92
C GLN A 449 -4.13 12.89 -31.72
N GLU A 450 -4.33 14.19 -31.91
CA GLU A 450 -4.40 15.19 -30.82
C GLU A 450 -5.57 14.91 -29.86
N LEU A 451 -6.72 14.48 -30.40
CA LEU A 451 -7.88 14.11 -29.60
C LEU A 451 -7.64 12.84 -28.80
N ILE A 452 -7.06 11.80 -29.42
CA ILE A 452 -6.65 10.57 -28.75
C ILE A 452 -5.65 10.90 -27.62
N ASN A 453 -4.71 11.82 -27.87
CA ASN A 453 -3.76 12.33 -26.88
C ASN A 453 -4.45 13.07 -25.71
N LEU A 454 -5.55 13.78 -25.97
CA LEU A 454 -6.35 14.44 -24.93
C LEU A 454 -7.16 13.43 -24.10
N THR A 455 -7.82 12.48 -24.76
CA THR A 455 -8.48 11.35 -24.09
C THR A 455 -7.49 10.62 -23.19
N PHE A 456 -6.27 10.40 -23.69
CA PHE A 456 -5.16 9.85 -22.91
C PHE A 456 -4.88 10.65 -21.63
N LEU A 457 -4.87 11.98 -21.71
CA LEU A 457 -4.57 12.82 -20.54
C LEU A 457 -5.63 12.67 -19.46
N ILE A 458 -6.89 12.56 -19.88
CA ILE A 458 -8.04 12.37 -18.99
C ILE A 458 -7.96 10.99 -18.35
N ASP A 459 -7.82 9.94 -19.15
CA ASP A 459 -7.73 8.56 -18.67
C ASP A 459 -6.53 8.37 -17.73
N SER A 460 -5.36 8.90 -18.09
CA SER A 460 -4.14 8.85 -17.27
C SER A 460 -4.31 9.61 -15.95
N ALA A 461 -5.06 10.71 -15.93
CA ALA A 461 -5.34 11.46 -14.71
C ALA A 461 -6.27 10.67 -13.78
N VAL A 462 -7.34 10.07 -14.32
CA VAL A 462 -8.27 9.20 -13.57
C VAL A 462 -7.54 7.97 -13.01
N GLU A 463 -6.73 7.30 -13.84
CA GLU A 463 -5.91 6.18 -13.39
C GLU A 463 -4.94 6.60 -12.29
N ASN A 464 -4.26 7.74 -12.43
CA ASN A 464 -3.35 8.26 -11.42
C ASN A 464 -4.07 8.54 -10.09
N GLU A 465 -5.32 9.03 -10.11
CA GLU A 465 -6.13 9.19 -8.88
C GLU A 465 -6.46 7.85 -8.23
N MET A 466 -6.75 6.81 -9.02
CA MET A 466 -6.93 5.45 -8.49
C MET A 466 -5.64 4.92 -7.87
N TYR A 467 -4.50 5.04 -8.55
CA TYR A 467 -3.19 4.61 -8.02
C TYR A 467 -2.80 5.40 -6.76
N LYS A 468 -3.10 6.70 -6.67
CA LYS A 468 -2.89 7.50 -5.45
C LYS A 468 -3.76 7.04 -4.31
N SER A 469 -5.04 6.78 -4.55
CA SER A 469 -5.96 6.24 -3.55
C SER A 469 -5.49 4.88 -3.04
N TYR A 470 -5.01 4.02 -3.95
CA TYR A 470 -4.40 2.74 -3.58
C TYR A 470 -3.09 2.92 -2.79
N SER A 471 -2.28 3.94 -3.11
CA SER A 471 -1.05 4.25 -2.36
C SER A 471 -1.29 4.55 -0.89
N VAL A 472 -2.41 5.23 -0.56
CA VAL A 472 -2.82 5.51 0.83
C VAL A 472 -3.16 4.22 1.58
N CYS A 473 -3.85 3.28 0.92
CA CYS A 473 -4.14 1.97 1.48
C CYS A 473 -2.84 1.18 1.75
N LEU A 474 -1.93 1.14 0.78
CA LEU A 474 -0.63 0.47 0.91
C LEU A 474 0.23 1.09 2.01
N GLU A 475 0.20 2.41 2.19
CA GLU A 475 0.96 3.08 3.25
C GLU A 475 0.51 2.64 4.63
N ARG A 476 -0.80 2.62 4.87
CA ARG A 476 -1.36 2.14 6.15
C ARG A 476 -0.98 0.69 6.42
N LEU A 477 -1.10 -0.17 5.42
CA LEU A 477 -0.76 -1.59 5.57
C LEU A 477 0.74 -1.80 5.76
N TYR A 478 1.58 -1.05 5.05
CA TYR A 478 3.02 -1.07 5.24
C TYR A 478 3.41 -0.69 6.68
N ASP A 479 2.84 0.38 7.23
CA ASP A 479 3.10 0.81 8.60
C ASP A 479 2.66 -0.26 9.62
N ILE A 480 1.50 -0.89 9.38
CA ILE A 480 1.00 -2.02 10.18
C ILE A 480 1.96 -3.22 10.11
N CYS A 481 2.41 -3.61 8.91
CA CYS A 481 3.34 -4.73 8.71
C CYS A 481 4.70 -4.46 9.36
N LEU A 482 5.19 -3.22 9.27
CA LEU A 482 6.44 -2.79 9.84
C LEU A 482 6.37 -2.81 11.38
N SER A 483 5.25 -2.35 11.93
CA SER A 483 4.96 -2.45 13.37
C SER A 483 4.96 -3.91 13.84
N TRP A 484 4.36 -4.79 13.05
CA TRP A 484 4.29 -6.21 13.39
C TRP A 484 5.64 -6.91 13.37
N ASN A 485 6.45 -6.68 12.34
CA ASN A 485 7.79 -7.25 12.29
C ASN A 485 8.69 -6.69 13.39
N SER A 486 8.57 -5.39 13.68
CA SER A 486 9.28 -4.79 14.80
C SER A 486 8.95 -5.50 16.11
N PHE A 487 7.68 -5.85 16.32
CA PHE A 487 7.26 -6.64 17.47
C PHE A 487 7.87 -8.06 17.46
N THR A 488 7.75 -8.78 16.34
CA THR A 488 8.26 -10.16 16.18
C THR A 488 9.77 -10.24 16.37
N VAL A 489 10.53 -9.33 15.75
CA VAL A 489 12.00 -9.22 15.89
C VAL A 489 12.38 -8.99 17.34
N VAL A 490 11.67 -8.08 18.03
CA VAL A 490 11.92 -7.85 19.46
C VAL A 490 11.52 -9.06 20.30
N GLU A 491 10.57 -9.90 19.86
CA GLU A 491 10.27 -11.18 20.51
C GLU A 491 11.35 -12.24 20.33
N SER A 492 12.03 -12.27 19.19
CA SER A 492 13.08 -13.26 18.90
C SER A 492 14.40 -12.95 19.60
N PHE A 493 14.65 -11.71 20.01
CA PHE A 493 15.79 -11.40 20.87
C PHE A 493 15.53 -11.83 22.31
N ASP A 494 16.50 -12.51 22.94
CA ASP A 494 16.58 -12.79 24.37
C ASP A 494 16.81 -11.51 25.19
N LEU A 495 15.97 -10.49 24.98
CA LEU A 495 15.97 -9.28 25.77
C LEU A 495 15.56 -9.62 27.19
N ILE A 496 16.30 -9.08 28.16
CA ILE A 496 16.10 -9.35 29.57
C ILE A 496 14.68 -8.92 29.96
N LYS A 497 13.77 -9.89 30.08
CA LYS A 497 12.48 -9.68 30.74
C LYS A 497 12.78 -9.48 32.21
N GLY A 498 12.58 -8.25 32.67
CA GLY A 498 12.93 -7.87 34.02
C GLY A 498 12.08 -6.73 34.54
N GLU A 499 12.05 -6.65 35.85
CA GLU A 499 11.53 -5.54 36.60
C GLU A 499 12.70 -4.59 36.88
N PHE A 500 12.65 -3.38 36.31
CA PHE A 500 13.75 -2.43 36.36
C PHE A 500 13.35 -1.12 37.04
N GLN A 501 14.31 -0.49 37.71
CA GLN A 501 14.22 0.92 38.08
C GLN A 501 14.32 1.79 36.82
N ILE A 502 13.72 2.98 36.87
CA ILE A 502 13.61 3.87 35.71
C ILE A 502 14.98 4.26 35.14
N CYS A 503 15.98 4.47 36.00
CA CYS A 503 17.33 4.87 35.58
C CYS A 503 18.05 3.75 34.82
N ASP A 504 17.87 2.49 35.21
CA ASP A 504 18.45 1.33 34.53
C ASP A 504 17.72 1.06 33.20
N LEU A 505 16.40 1.27 33.17
CA LEU A 505 15.56 1.05 32.00
C LEU A 505 16.03 1.84 30.78
N ILE A 506 16.49 3.08 30.95
CA ILE A 506 16.96 3.91 29.81
C ILE A 506 18.21 3.30 29.18
N ASN A 507 19.18 2.90 30.00
CA ASN A 507 20.39 2.27 29.52
C ASN A 507 20.08 0.93 28.85
N ILE A 508 19.16 0.14 29.43
CA ILE A 508 18.74 -1.14 28.87
C ILE A 508 17.98 -0.96 27.55
N VAL A 509 17.05 0.00 27.45
CA VAL A 509 16.31 0.30 26.21
C VAL A 509 17.29 0.78 25.14
N LYS A 510 18.25 1.66 25.49
CA LYS A 510 19.32 2.07 24.57
C LYS A 510 20.20 0.92 24.14
N SER A 511 20.63 0.06 25.05
CA SER A 511 21.43 -1.13 24.72
C SER A 511 20.66 -2.12 23.87
N SER A 512 19.37 -2.32 24.12
CA SER A 512 18.51 -3.20 23.33
C SER A 512 18.27 -2.67 21.93
N ALA A 513 18.00 -1.36 21.84
CA ALA A 513 18.00 -0.64 20.57
C ALA A 513 19.34 -0.84 19.85
N LEU A 514 20.47 -0.57 20.52
CA LEU A 514 21.79 -0.75 19.93
C LEU A 514 22.08 -2.20 19.52
N ILE A 515 21.60 -3.22 20.22
CA ILE A 515 21.78 -4.62 19.80
C ILE A 515 20.96 -4.94 18.55
N VAL A 516 19.72 -4.47 18.50
CA VAL A 516 18.86 -4.63 17.31
C VAL A 516 19.43 -3.87 16.10
N PHE A 517 20.20 -2.81 16.33
CA PHE A 517 20.68 -1.88 15.30
C PHE A 517 22.19 -1.86 15.03
N SER A 518 23.04 -2.47 15.87
CA SER A 518 24.51 -2.46 15.70
C SER A 518 24.93 -3.15 14.42
N ASP A 519 24.08 -4.05 13.90
CA ASP A 519 24.30 -4.77 12.66
C ASP A 519 23.71 -4.05 11.44
N ILE A 520 23.07 -2.89 11.60
CA ILE A 520 22.54 -2.07 10.49
C ILE A 520 23.37 -0.79 10.38
N ASP A 521 24.50 -0.89 9.68
CA ASP A 521 25.34 0.24 9.33
C ASP A 521 24.48 1.38 8.73
N ASN A 522 24.44 2.54 9.41
CA ASN A 522 23.79 3.81 9.02
C ASN A 522 22.36 4.14 9.49
N ILE A 523 21.81 3.54 10.55
CA ILE A 523 20.53 4.06 11.09
C ILE A 523 20.78 5.15 12.15
N SER A 524 20.78 6.40 11.69
CA SER A 524 20.56 7.57 12.55
C SER A 524 19.07 7.81 12.85
N LEU A 525 18.16 6.95 12.39
CA LEU A 525 16.71 7.19 12.41
C LEU A 525 15.91 6.00 12.97
N PHE A 526 15.44 6.12 14.20
CA PHE A 526 14.71 5.05 14.90
C PHE A 526 13.22 4.99 14.48
N PRO A 527 12.67 3.84 14.02
CA PRO A 527 11.24 3.69 13.77
C PRO A 527 10.43 3.67 15.08
N PHE A 528 9.35 4.44 15.14
CA PHE A 528 8.51 4.55 16.34
C PHE A 528 7.94 3.23 16.83
N HIS A 529 7.39 2.43 15.92
CA HIS A 529 6.73 1.18 16.27
C HIS A 529 7.70 0.15 16.86
N LEU A 530 8.98 0.23 16.47
CA LEU A 530 10.03 -0.56 17.08
C LEU A 530 10.38 -0.07 18.47
N LEU A 531 10.39 1.24 18.71
CA LEU A 531 10.51 1.75 20.09
C LEU A 531 9.38 1.21 20.94
N CYS A 532 8.14 1.33 20.49
CA CYS A 532 6.99 0.78 21.19
C CYS A 532 7.16 -0.72 21.45
N SER A 533 7.60 -1.49 20.47
CA SER A 533 7.84 -2.93 20.60
C SER A 533 8.92 -3.24 21.66
N ILE A 534 10.02 -2.49 21.67
CA ILE A 534 11.09 -2.62 22.68
C ILE A 534 10.54 -2.26 24.06
N LEU A 535 9.81 -1.15 24.19
CA LEU A 535 9.18 -0.72 25.43
C LEU A 535 8.19 -1.78 25.94
N ASP A 536 7.53 -2.52 25.05
CA ASP A 536 6.56 -3.54 25.41
C ASP A 536 7.20 -4.76 26.11
N LYS A 537 8.51 -4.97 26.01
CA LYS A 537 9.22 -6.05 26.72
C LYS A 537 9.52 -5.74 28.18
N TYR A 538 9.45 -4.48 28.59
CA TYR A 538 9.85 -4.06 29.92
C TYR A 538 8.65 -3.85 30.83
N LYS A 539 8.70 -4.47 32.02
CA LYS A 539 7.76 -4.18 33.09
C LYS A 539 8.40 -3.18 34.05
N ILE A 540 7.78 -2.03 34.19
CA ILE A 540 8.29 -0.97 35.07
C ILE A 540 7.84 -1.26 36.50
N LEU A 541 8.78 -1.29 37.44
CA LEU A 541 8.45 -1.17 38.85
C LEU A 541 8.32 0.30 39.20
N ILE A 542 7.15 0.65 39.75
CA ILE A 542 6.90 2.01 40.22
C ILE A 542 7.50 2.14 41.61
N ASP A 543 8.54 2.95 41.74
CA ASP A 543 9.15 3.24 43.04
C ASP A 543 8.17 3.96 43.98
N GLY A 544 8.36 3.78 45.30
CA GLY A 544 7.50 4.37 46.33
C GLY A 544 7.23 5.87 46.19
N PRO A 545 8.23 6.72 45.86
CA PRO A 545 8.02 8.15 45.61
C PRO A 545 7.08 8.43 44.44
N ILE A 546 7.18 7.67 43.35
CA ILE A 546 6.31 7.84 42.18
C ILE A 546 4.89 7.39 42.51
N LEU A 547 4.73 6.30 43.27
CA LEU A 547 3.43 5.86 43.74
C LEU A 547 2.73 6.92 44.62
N ASN A 548 3.48 7.61 45.47
CA ASN A 548 2.95 8.72 46.27
C ASN A 548 2.49 9.88 45.39
N LEU A 549 3.28 10.29 44.39
CA LEU A 549 2.88 11.31 43.42
C LEU A 549 1.64 10.91 42.63
N GLN A 550 1.53 9.64 42.23
CA GLN A 550 0.36 9.11 41.55
C GLN A 550 -0.90 9.20 42.42
N ASN A 551 -0.79 8.93 43.72
CA ASN A 551 -1.92 9.05 44.64
C ASN A 551 -2.35 10.50 44.84
N GLU A 552 -1.39 11.42 45.01
CA GLU A 552 -1.66 12.87 45.07
C GLU A 552 -2.34 13.36 43.78
N PHE A 553 -1.85 12.90 42.62
CA PHE A 553 -2.42 13.22 41.30
C PHE A 553 -3.88 12.78 41.18
N VAL A 554 -4.21 11.55 41.59
CA VAL A 554 -5.57 11.04 41.55
C VAL A 554 -6.50 11.88 42.44
N GLN A 555 -6.09 12.22 43.66
CA GLN A 555 -6.90 13.04 44.56
C GLN A 555 -7.22 14.41 43.95
N HIS A 556 -6.24 15.05 43.33
CA HIS A 556 -6.45 16.33 42.65
C HIS A 556 -7.37 16.20 41.43
N ILE A 557 -7.21 15.13 40.65
CA ILE A 557 -8.10 14.82 39.53
C ILE A 557 -9.57 14.77 39.98
N TYR A 558 -9.82 14.15 41.13
CA TYR A 558 -11.18 14.04 41.68
C TYR A 558 -11.76 15.39 42.09
N SER A 559 -10.98 16.30 42.67
CA SER A 559 -11.48 17.61 43.11
C SER A 559 -11.83 18.55 41.95
N SER A 560 -11.10 18.48 40.83
CA SER A 560 -11.23 19.44 39.73
C SER A 560 -12.23 19.03 38.64
N ARG A 561 -12.68 17.77 38.65
CA ARG A 561 -13.51 17.16 37.59
C ARG A 561 -14.84 17.89 37.32
N LEU A 562 -15.49 18.43 38.34
CA LEU A 562 -16.81 19.08 38.18
C LEU A 562 -16.69 20.39 37.40
N THR A 563 -15.63 21.16 37.64
CA THR A 563 -15.38 22.44 36.97
C THR A 563 -15.21 22.28 35.47
N TYR A 564 -14.35 21.36 35.04
CA TYR A 564 -14.09 21.14 33.61
C TYR A 564 -15.28 20.53 32.87
N ARG A 565 -16.04 19.65 33.53
CA ARG A 565 -17.27 19.10 32.93
C ARG A 565 -18.29 20.19 32.61
N GLN A 566 -18.42 21.20 33.48
CA GLN A 566 -19.34 22.31 33.24
C GLN A 566 -18.92 23.16 32.03
N GLN A 567 -17.61 23.42 31.88
CA GLN A 567 -17.05 24.24 30.79
C GLN A 567 -17.32 23.66 29.40
N ILE A 568 -17.25 22.34 29.24
CA ILE A 568 -17.45 21.69 27.92
C ILE A 568 -18.84 21.10 27.72
N SER A 569 -19.76 21.30 28.68
CA SER A 569 -21.10 20.69 28.66
C SER A 569 -21.97 21.14 27.48
N SER A 570 -21.64 22.27 26.87
CA SER A 570 -22.25 22.78 25.63
C SER A 570 -21.86 22.00 24.37
N TYR A 571 -20.90 21.07 24.44
CA TYR A 571 -20.38 20.32 23.29
C TYR A 571 -20.57 18.79 23.47
N PRO A 572 -21.81 18.28 23.42
CA PRO A 572 -22.11 16.90 23.77
C PRO A 572 -21.45 15.87 22.84
N SER A 573 -21.31 16.16 21.55
CA SER A 573 -20.62 15.30 20.59
C SER A 573 -19.12 15.18 20.89
N GLY A 574 -18.44 16.31 21.06
CA GLY A 574 -17.03 16.34 21.46
C GLY A 574 -16.78 15.63 22.79
N LEU A 575 -17.64 15.87 23.78
CA LEU A 575 -17.58 15.20 25.09
C LEU A 575 -17.65 13.67 24.98
N MET A 576 -18.56 13.14 24.15
CA MET A 576 -18.69 11.70 23.94
C MET A 576 -17.45 11.10 23.28
N ILE A 577 -16.85 11.80 22.31
CA ILE A 577 -15.61 11.36 21.66
C ILE A 577 -14.47 11.36 22.68
N VAL A 578 -14.29 12.45 23.43
CA VAL A 578 -13.25 12.54 24.47
C VAL A 578 -13.41 11.46 25.54
N LEU A 579 -14.63 11.21 26.02
CA LEU A 579 -14.90 10.14 26.99
C LEU A 579 -14.53 8.77 26.45
N ARG A 580 -14.83 8.49 25.18
CA ARG A 580 -14.48 7.22 24.53
C ARG A 580 -12.96 7.04 24.47
N TYR A 581 -12.21 8.05 24.03
CA TYR A 581 -10.75 7.93 23.94
C TYR A 581 -10.07 7.96 25.31
N ALA A 582 -10.61 8.69 26.28
CA ALA A 582 -10.20 8.62 27.68
C ALA A 582 -10.42 7.22 28.26
N HIS A 583 -11.54 6.57 27.94
CA HIS A 583 -11.78 5.18 28.34
C HIS A 583 -10.80 4.22 27.67
N ASN A 584 -10.52 4.39 26.37
CA ASN A 584 -9.53 3.59 25.66
C ASN A 584 -8.11 3.74 26.25
N LEU A 585 -7.70 4.97 26.56
CA LEU A 585 -6.42 5.21 27.22
C LEU A 585 -6.40 4.62 28.64
N SER A 586 -7.48 4.76 29.41
CA SER A 586 -7.61 4.14 30.74
C SER A 586 -7.39 2.62 30.70
N ASN A 587 -7.95 1.96 29.69
CA ASN A 587 -7.78 0.54 29.43
C ASN A 587 -6.34 0.19 29.01
N ALA A 588 -5.74 0.97 28.10
CA ALA A 588 -4.38 0.75 27.62
C ALA A 588 -3.30 0.97 28.70
N LEU A 589 -3.61 1.75 29.75
CA LEU A 589 -2.69 2.00 30.86
C LEU A 589 -2.37 0.77 31.73
N ASP A 590 -3.15 -0.29 31.59
CA ASP A 590 -2.87 -1.58 32.22
C ASP A 590 -2.05 -2.51 31.29
N GLU A 591 -1.80 -2.09 30.04
CA GLU A 591 -0.99 -2.81 29.07
C GLU A 591 0.50 -2.47 29.19
N SER A 592 1.30 -2.93 28.21
CA SER A 592 2.75 -2.73 28.10
C SER A 592 3.12 -1.29 27.71
N LEU A 593 4.34 -0.85 28.03
CA LEU A 593 4.72 0.56 27.98
C LEU A 593 4.64 1.18 26.58
N GLY A 594 4.98 0.44 25.53
CA GLY A 594 4.85 0.89 24.14
C GLY A 594 3.38 1.09 23.75
N ARG A 595 2.50 0.16 24.12
CA ARG A 595 1.05 0.33 23.91
C ARG A 595 0.47 1.51 24.66
N ARG A 596 0.97 1.81 25.86
CA ARG A 596 0.62 3.05 26.59
C ARG A 596 1.03 4.28 25.81
N LEU A 597 2.25 4.31 25.28
CA LEU A 597 2.75 5.43 24.47
C LEU A 597 1.87 5.67 23.24
N VAL A 598 1.53 4.61 22.50
CA VAL A 598 0.62 4.72 21.34
C VAL A 598 -0.75 5.25 21.76
N ALA A 599 -1.34 4.70 22.84
CA ALA A 599 -2.63 5.16 23.34
C ALA A 599 -2.62 6.63 23.78
N ILE A 600 -1.52 7.11 24.37
CA ILE A 600 -1.35 8.52 24.77
C ILE A 600 -1.29 9.44 23.54
N ILE A 601 -0.55 9.03 22.51
CA ILE A 601 -0.43 9.78 21.26
C ILE A 601 -1.78 9.85 20.54
N GLU A 602 -2.47 8.71 20.40
CA GLU A 602 -3.80 8.66 19.77
C GLU A 602 -4.87 9.45 20.54
N PHE A 603 -4.83 9.39 21.88
CA PHE A 603 -5.65 10.25 22.72
C PHE A 603 -5.38 11.73 22.39
N THR A 604 -4.12 12.14 22.39
CA THR A 604 -3.74 13.55 22.17
C THR A 604 -4.12 14.04 20.78
N LYS A 605 -3.83 13.25 19.75
CA LYS A 605 -4.21 13.50 18.36
C LYS A 605 -5.72 13.68 18.24
N THR A 606 -6.49 12.80 18.88
CA THR A 606 -7.96 12.90 18.86
C THR A 606 -8.46 14.14 19.57
N ILE A 607 -7.90 14.51 20.73
CA ILE A 607 -8.29 15.74 21.43
C ILE A 607 -8.08 16.97 20.53
N ILE A 608 -6.94 17.02 19.82
CA ILE A 608 -6.62 18.12 18.89
C ILE A 608 -7.65 18.16 17.76
N LEU A 609 -7.92 17.03 17.10
CA LEU A 609 -8.90 16.96 16.01
C LEU A 609 -10.32 17.34 16.45
N VAL A 610 -10.76 16.87 17.62
CA VAL A 610 -12.06 17.23 18.18
C VAL A 610 -12.14 18.73 18.41
N ALA A 611 -11.11 19.31 19.03
CA ALA A 611 -11.07 20.73 19.30
C ALA A 611 -11.01 21.56 18.00
N GLU A 612 -10.22 21.16 17.01
CA GLU A 612 -10.19 21.79 15.68
C GLU A 612 -11.55 21.76 14.98
N SER A 613 -12.32 20.69 15.17
CA SER A 613 -13.67 20.56 14.60
C SER A 613 -14.76 21.35 15.33
N THR A 614 -14.52 21.76 16.58
CA THR A 614 -15.49 22.50 17.40
C THR A 614 -15.12 23.97 17.59
N ASP A 615 -13.96 24.20 18.20
CA ASP A 615 -13.36 25.50 18.53
C ASP A 615 -11.93 25.25 19.08
N ASN A 616 -10.93 25.80 18.41
CA ASN A 616 -9.51 25.64 18.76
C ASN A 616 -9.19 26.12 20.18
N GLU A 617 -9.97 27.05 20.75
CA GLU A 617 -9.74 27.51 22.13
C GLU A 617 -10.02 26.43 23.18
N LEU A 618 -10.82 25.41 22.83
CA LEU A 618 -11.25 24.34 23.73
C LEU A 618 -10.29 23.15 23.82
N VAL A 619 -9.17 23.14 23.07
CA VAL A 619 -8.17 22.05 23.13
C VAL A 619 -7.78 21.76 24.58
N ASN A 620 -7.53 22.81 25.37
CA ASN A 620 -7.16 22.67 26.77
C ASN A 620 -8.28 22.05 27.61
N ASP A 621 -9.52 22.46 27.39
CA ASP A 621 -10.66 22.02 28.19
C ASP A 621 -11.03 20.56 27.88
N PHE A 622 -11.01 20.18 26.59
CA PHE A 622 -11.15 18.79 26.18
C PHE A 622 -10.01 17.91 26.69
N PHE A 623 -8.76 18.38 26.59
CA PHE A 623 -7.61 17.63 27.10
C PHE A 623 -7.71 17.40 28.60
N ASN A 624 -7.96 18.47 29.36
CA ASN A 624 -8.16 18.44 30.80
C ASN A 624 -9.27 17.47 31.17
N PHE A 625 -10.45 17.62 30.56
CA PHE A 625 -11.57 16.71 30.81
C PHE A 625 -11.25 15.25 30.50
N GLY A 626 -10.57 14.97 29.39
CA GLY A 626 -10.12 13.63 29.03
C GLY A 626 -9.17 13.04 30.08
N LEU A 627 -8.18 13.82 30.55
CA LEU A 627 -7.31 13.43 31.66
C LEU A 627 -8.11 13.08 32.93
N PHE A 628 -9.11 13.88 33.29
CA PHE A 628 -9.97 13.60 34.44
C PHE A 628 -10.85 12.36 34.25
N ALA A 629 -11.22 12.03 33.02
CA ALA A 629 -12.03 10.87 32.70
C ALA A 629 -11.25 9.55 32.78
N ILE A 630 -9.93 9.57 32.55
CA ILE A 630 -9.07 8.37 32.54
C ILE A 630 -9.02 7.66 33.90
N LYS A 631 -9.18 8.37 35.03
CA LYS A 631 -9.21 7.83 36.42
C LYS A 631 -8.14 6.77 36.75
N ASN A 632 -7.02 6.76 36.04
CA ASN A 632 -5.99 5.73 36.17
C ASN A 632 -4.68 6.39 36.63
N ARG A 633 -4.22 5.97 37.81
CA ARG A 633 -2.98 6.46 38.45
C ARG A 633 -1.72 6.14 37.63
N SER A 634 -1.78 5.09 36.81
CA SER A 634 -0.67 4.66 35.95
C SER A 634 -0.33 5.65 34.84
N LEU A 635 -1.21 6.61 34.54
CA LEU A 635 -0.97 7.63 33.51
C LEU A 635 0.26 8.47 33.83
N LEU A 636 0.37 8.98 35.07
CA LEU A 636 1.49 9.80 35.49
C LEU A 636 2.79 8.98 35.52
N GLY A 637 2.74 7.72 35.97
CA GLY A 637 3.92 6.84 35.92
C GLY A 637 4.40 6.60 34.49
N SER A 638 3.46 6.37 33.58
CA SER A 638 3.78 6.18 32.15
C SER A 638 4.37 7.44 31.55
N PHE A 639 3.83 8.62 31.87
CA PHE A 639 4.39 9.91 31.46
C PHE A 639 5.84 10.09 31.91
N ILE A 640 6.12 9.93 33.20
CA ILE A 640 7.48 10.13 33.76
C ILE A 640 8.50 9.23 33.06
N VAL A 641 8.16 7.97 32.86
CA VAL A 641 9.06 6.97 32.26
C VAL A 641 9.26 7.26 30.78
N LEU A 642 8.17 7.45 30.03
CA LEU A 642 8.22 7.69 28.59
C LEU A 642 8.93 9.01 28.26
N ASP A 643 8.68 10.06 29.02
CA ASP A 643 9.32 11.36 28.80
C ASP A 643 10.84 11.26 28.98
N LYS A 644 11.29 10.56 30.04
CA LYS A 644 12.71 10.34 30.29
C LYS A 644 13.36 9.49 29.19
N ILE A 645 12.67 8.48 28.67
CA ILE A 645 13.16 7.64 27.56
C ILE A 645 13.24 8.45 26.26
N LEU A 646 12.17 9.15 25.88
CA LEU A 646 12.08 9.90 24.63
C LEU A 646 13.05 11.09 24.59
N ASN A 647 13.33 11.72 25.74
CA ASN A 647 14.31 12.79 25.86
C ASN A 647 15.75 12.30 26.08
N SER A 648 15.99 10.98 26.13
CA SER A 648 17.34 10.44 26.38
C SER A 648 18.30 10.53 25.20
N GLY A 649 17.93 11.18 24.10
CA GLY A 649 18.80 11.45 22.96
C GLY A 649 18.68 10.45 21.80
N PHE A 650 17.53 9.79 21.64
CA PHE A 650 17.21 9.06 20.41
C PHE A 650 16.99 10.05 19.26
N THR A 651 17.61 9.81 18.11
CA THR A 651 17.29 10.50 16.86
C THR A 651 16.30 9.64 16.07
N PHE A 652 15.20 10.22 15.65
CA PHE A 652 14.08 9.51 15.05
C PHE A 652 13.85 9.91 13.58
N THR A 653 13.13 9.09 12.82
CA THR A 653 12.76 9.38 11.43
C THR A 653 11.90 10.66 11.30
N ASP A 654 11.94 11.33 10.15
CA ASP A 654 11.07 12.49 9.88
C ASP A 654 9.58 12.15 10.01
N GLN A 655 9.18 10.92 9.65
CA GLN A 655 7.82 10.42 9.87
C GLN A 655 7.44 10.50 11.36
N TYR A 656 8.37 10.18 12.28
CA TYR A 656 8.14 10.21 13.72
C TYR A 656 8.04 11.62 14.31
N MET A 657 8.47 12.66 13.59
CA MET A 657 8.36 14.02 14.09
C MET A 657 6.90 14.40 14.34
N ALA A 658 5.94 13.82 13.61
CA ALA A 658 4.52 14.02 13.86
C ALA A 658 4.08 13.42 15.21
N GLU A 659 4.42 12.16 15.49
CA GLU A 659 4.12 11.47 16.75
C GLU A 659 4.83 12.12 17.94
N LEU A 660 6.09 12.54 17.78
CA LEU A 660 6.79 13.34 18.79
C LEU A 660 6.12 14.67 19.04
N ASN A 661 5.62 15.34 18.00
CA ASN A 661 4.88 16.57 18.19
C ASN A 661 3.63 16.32 19.04
N TYR A 662 2.89 15.25 18.80
CA TYR A 662 1.76 14.87 19.65
C TYR A 662 2.18 14.50 21.07
N TRP A 663 3.30 13.78 21.24
CA TRP A 663 3.87 13.51 22.56
C TRP A 663 4.27 14.80 23.28
N ASN A 664 4.97 15.71 22.60
CA ASN A 664 5.39 17.00 23.15
C ASN A 664 4.20 17.88 23.51
N ILE A 665 3.14 17.86 22.71
CA ILE A 665 1.86 18.51 23.03
C ILE A 665 1.27 17.87 24.28
N PHE A 666 1.20 16.54 24.38
CA PHE A 666 0.74 15.85 25.58
C PHE A 666 1.53 16.29 26.80
N CYS A 667 2.87 16.29 26.73
CA CYS A 667 3.77 16.70 27.80
C CYS A 667 3.56 18.16 28.22
N SER A 668 3.46 19.06 27.24
CA SER A 668 3.22 20.48 27.47
C SER A 668 1.87 20.72 28.14
N LYS A 669 0.80 20.09 27.63
CA LYS A 669 -0.54 20.22 28.19
C LYS A 669 -0.62 19.62 29.58
N LEU A 670 -0.06 18.42 29.77
CA LEU A 670 0.06 17.80 31.08
C LEU A 670 0.83 18.72 32.04
N SER A 671 2.00 19.24 31.65
CA SER A 671 2.78 20.19 32.45
C SER A 671 2.00 21.46 32.81
N ILE A 672 1.21 22.04 31.89
CA ILE A 672 0.34 23.20 32.17
C ILE A 672 -0.78 22.86 33.14
N THR A 673 -1.42 21.70 32.96
CA THR A 673 -2.43 21.21 33.90
C THR A 673 -1.82 21.04 35.28
N TYR A 674 -0.56 20.61 35.36
CA TYR A 674 0.17 20.36 36.61
C TYR A 674 0.78 21.60 37.26
N SER A 675 1.23 22.60 36.50
CA SER A 675 1.77 23.84 37.06
C SER A 675 0.69 24.61 37.85
N LYS A 676 -0.59 24.38 37.52
CA LYS A 676 -1.75 24.88 38.27
C LYS A 676 -2.00 24.14 39.60
N ILE A 677 -1.28 23.04 39.88
CA ILE A 677 -1.55 22.11 40.99
C ILE A 677 -0.59 22.27 42.21
N PHE A 678 0.28 23.30 42.27
CA PHE A 678 1.33 23.59 43.31
C PHE A 678 2.61 22.74 43.25
N ASP A 679 3.78 23.30 43.68
CA ASP A 679 5.15 22.77 44.06
C ASP A 679 5.72 21.50 43.39
N PHE A 680 5.00 20.96 42.42
CA PHE A 680 5.23 19.69 41.77
C PHE A 680 6.38 19.80 40.79
N GLN A 681 6.58 20.95 40.15
CA GLN A 681 7.79 21.18 39.35
C GLN A 681 9.04 20.97 40.20
N GLU A 682 9.10 21.47 41.44
CA GLU A 682 10.28 21.28 42.29
C GLU A 682 10.46 19.80 42.71
N LYS A 683 9.38 19.11 43.08
CA LYS A 683 9.42 17.68 43.45
C LYS A 683 9.71 16.77 42.25
N LEU A 684 9.09 17.03 41.10
CA LEU A 684 9.29 16.30 39.86
C LEU A 684 10.70 16.53 39.33
N MET A 685 11.21 17.77 39.36
CA MET A 685 12.59 18.06 39.00
C MET A 685 13.56 17.35 39.95
N LYS A 686 13.29 17.30 41.27
CA LYS A 686 14.08 16.50 42.21
C LYS A 686 14.04 14.99 41.93
N ILE A 687 12.98 14.47 41.32
CA ILE A 687 12.85 13.05 40.98
C ILE A 687 13.39 12.73 39.57
N LEU A 688 13.35 13.69 38.65
CA LEU A 688 13.85 13.54 37.28
C LEU A 688 15.36 13.81 37.16
N PHE A 689 15.91 14.70 38.00
CA PHE A 689 17.33 15.12 38.00
C PHE A 689 18.20 14.43 39.06
N VAL A 690 17.60 13.59 39.92
CA VAL A 690 18.31 12.56 40.70
C VAL A 690 18.22 11.26 39.92
#